data_AF-A0A9D7FHL6-F1
#
_entry.id   AF-A0A9D7FHL6-F1
#
_cell.length_a   1.000
_cell.length_b   1.000
_cell.length_c   1.000
_cell.angle_alpha   90.00
_cell.angle_beta   90.00
_cell.angle_gamma   90.00
#
_symmetry.space_group_name_H-M   'P 1'
#
loop_
_entity.id
_entity.type
_entity.pdbx_description
1 polymer ?
#
loop_
_entity_poly.entity_id
_entity_poly.type
_entity_poly.pdbx_seq_one_letter_code
_entity_poly.pdbx_strand_id
1 'polypeptide(L)'
;MKINTTNFTYILIIVVFFSTLKSNAQAGIGLPFGFGVTPTATNITGATTINLTVRPVAIQDEMDTLINIPAAGTITFGGIVYNQFAVSTNGWLALVPSTAGLPASNPFPPNPTNSLSTSAIGYPVIAPLWDDMAMASIQYNWTAPVLTVKWTGRWDKTNASLTNAFGVKIDGTTGICTFFYNNVAYTPTSPSASIGIAGICTGDFTSVNVLSATTAASDSVTEWNVTSRPNNVNYIFTPYNPHNNCSGTYIAKNLGTMTSTCTLSGNYSTVHATTSGSGMACAAGEVKDVWFSVIKPLGVTNVRVTTAPGTCQVLGGTTVEVRASCAGASLGCSTTGTTYPTFGEVDIARPCAAETLYVRVTGDGDAIGKFRICAMDNGGGAGGGATCGAPTFICSLPYNQTGLTTLGAGNEYDSTNTVCHSLYGTGEDYIFSYTPTVSQCIRVSVTSTGTSPGVFIYNNCPDSSGTGPTYCLGSAEGVTGTVTINSVTLLAGTTYYIMVDNLVVGGSIPFDISVSSLGTANTYDNCATPINLGSISNGQSCVFQTYSTECSTPSAVGTVPVPSCINTSAVPSNFIDGVTGDEWLRFTAAFSGALQISTQQGSVNPTANAAMAVYTGTCGAFTQYACDYNSGTNGMPSLSIPINNGVTYYVRVWSENPESQGTFDICLQSACSPPNDLPCGAVLLPIGGTTTGFNICTSATSEPPNSAQCISGGTINTVWYKTVVPASGQVHIRTHPLTLTDTQIQAFTFASGCSNAATTYVNKGCNDDGPGCGGGFTDFSDLNVTGLVPGDTLFIAVDGTGSLTGSFEITVIDGLTPTFPPVYQQDCLGAQVLCSTSNVVVADPGFRNFGNICDLPTGITCTFPFTFTQQELNSVWYQFTVDPALSGGTANLAFSATTLPNVDLDFYVWDITSSSTPCASIASGALSPAACNIAPNNSTTGLAVGGTGAFSQGPTFTGAPRTYLLLINNWNSSINAAFTLNWGTTPISTAASTAIWTGLTDTLFTTSTNWGDCGGTPACGIDAIVNPTANGRQPSVSGSQSVKTLP
;
A
#
# COMPACT_ATOMS: atom_id res chain seq x y z
N MET A 1 24.81 33.69 10.05
CA MET A 1 25.05 34.21 11.41
C MET A 1 26.37 33.60 11.90
N LYS A 2 27.43 34.41 12.00
CA LYS A 2 28.75 34.02 12.55
C LYS A 2 28.72 34.29 14.05
N ILE A 3 29.00 33.30 14.90
CA ILE A 3 29.46 33.55 16.27
C ILE A 3 30.63 32.62 16.60
N ASN A 4 31.58 33.24 17.28
CA ASN A 4 32.95 32.87 17.57
C ASN A 4 33.07 32.46 19.05
N THR A 5 34.04 31.59 19.34
CA THR A 5 34.77 31.41 20.62
C THR A 5 34.00 31.25 21.93
N THR A 6 34.21 30.10 22.60
CA THR A 6 34.82 30.06 23.94
C THR A 6 35.35 28.67 24.26
N ASN A 7 36.66 28.60 24.53
CA ASN A 7 37.38 27.47 25.08
C ASN A 7 36.90 27.14 26.50
N PHE A 8 36.53 25.88 26.75
CA PHE A 8 36.50 25.29 28.09
C PHE A 8 37.60 24.24 28.18
N THR A 9 38.74 24.64 28.75
CA THR A 9 39.82 23.75 29.14
C THR A 9 39.46 23.14 30.50
N TYR A 10 38.91 21.92 30.49
CA TYR A 10 38.89 21.11 31.71
C TYR A 10 40.31 20.53 31.91
N ILE A 11 41.04 21.10 32.86
CA ILE A 11 42.25 20.50 33.41
C ILE A 11 41.81 19.25 34.19
N LEU A 12 41.82 18.11 33.51
CA LEU A 12 41.81 16.81 34.17
C LEU A 12 43.24 16.59 34.67
N ILE A 13 43.45 16.73 35.97
CA ILE A 13 44.67 16.27 36.65
C ILE A 13 44.65 14.74 36.58
N ILE A 14 45.14 14.20 35.46
CA ILE A 14 45.51 12.79 35.36
C ILE A 14 46.84 12.67 36.11
N VAL A 15 46.80 12.11 37.32
CA VAL A 15 47.98 11.54 37.95
C VAL A 15 48.37 10.33 37.09
N VAL A 16 49.23 10.56 36.10
CA VAL A 16 49.80 9.52 35.25
C VAL A 16 50.76 8.69 36.09
N PHE A 17 50.30 7.56 36.62
CA PHE A 17 51.19 6.44 36.84
C PHE A 17 51.59 5.91 35.46
N PHE A 18 52.84 6.13 35.07
CA PHE A 18 53.42 5.54 33.87
C PHE A 18 53.49 4.01 34.03
N SER A 19 52.43 3.32 33.62
CA SER A 19 52.55 1.97 33.05
C SER A 19 52.19 2.09 31.57
N THR A 20 53.20 2.07 30.71
CA THR A 20 53.02 2.01 29.26
C THR A 20 52.35 0.68 28.89
N LEU A 21 51.01 0.65 28.84
CA LEU A 21 50.28 -0.39 28.12
C LEU A 21 50.46 -0.12 26.62
N LYS A 22 51.50 -0.70 26.03
CA LYS A 22 51.59 -0.79 24.57
C LYS A 22 50.58 -1.84 24.11
N SER A 23 49.35 -1.42 23.84
CA SER A 23 48.35 -2.26 23.17
C SER A 23 48.69 -2.36 21.69
N ASN A 24 49.63 -3.23 21.32
CA ASN A 24 49.70 -3.72 19.95
C ASN A 24 48.54 -4.70 19.78
N ALA A 25 47.57 -4.37 18.93
CA ALA A 25 46.43 -5.25 18.67
C ALA A 25 46.93 -6.62 18.16
N GLN A 26 46.66 -7.68 18.93
CA GLN A 26 47.00 -9.05 18.56
C GLN A 26 46.09 -9.52 17.43
N ALA A 27 46.68 -9.83 16.28
CA ALA A 27 45.95 -10.39 15.15
C ALA A 27 45.70 -11.89 15.37
N GLY A 28 44.43 -12.20 15.65
CA GLY A 28 43.75 -13.50 15.54
C GLY A 28 44.56 -14.78 15.39
N ILE A 29 44.93 -15.41 16.50
CA ILE A 29 44.98 -16.88 16.64
C ILE A 29 44.75 -17.26 18.11
N GLY A 30 43.47 -17.50 18.44
CA GLY A 30 42.96 -18.34 19.53
C GLY A 30 43.14 -18.00 21.01
N LEU A 31 44.10 -17.16 21.44
CA LEU A 31 44.23 -16.77 22.86
C LEU A 31 44.75 -15.33 23.07
N PRO A 32 43.86 -14.33 23.18
CA PRO A 32 44.28 -12.94 23.32
C PRO A 32 44.61 -12.61 24.77
N PHE A 33 45.82 -12.09 25.00
CA PHE A 33 46.28 -11.62 26.31
C PHE A 33 46.88 -10.23 26.21
N GLY A 34 46.31 -9.28 26.94
CA GLY A 34 46.89 -7.97 27.12
C GLY A 34 48.17 -8.11 27.93
N PHE A 35 49.20 -7.35 27.56
CA PHE A 35 50.53 -7.47 28.17
C PHE A 35 50.91 -6.19 28.91
N GLY A 36 51.27 -6.35 30.18
CA GLY A 36 51.75 -5.28 31.06
C GLY A 36 53.11 -5.62 31.65
N VAL A 37 53.88 -4.58 31.96
CA VAL A 37 55.19 -4.70 32.63
C VAL A 37 55.21 -3.79 33.84
N THR A 38 55.66 -4.29 34.99
CA THR A 38 55.84 -3.46 36.21
C THR A 38 57.25 -3.64 36.79
N PRO A 39 57.97 -2.54 37.13
CA PRO A 39 59.38 -2.58 37.55
C PRO A 39 59.57 -2.94 39.04
N THR A 40 58.66 -3.74 39.62
CA THR A 40 58.70 -4.09 41.06
C THR A 40 58.61 -5.59 41.22
N ALA A 41 59.71 -6.26 41.57
CA ALA A 41 59.68 -7.66 41.99
C ALA A 41 59.10 -7.77 43.41
N THR A 42 57.79 -7.92 43.54
CA THR A 42 57.20 -8.36 44.80
C THR A 42 57.33 -9.87 44.93
N ASN A 43 58.21 -10.33 45.83
CA ASN A 43 58.15 -11.70 46.34
C ASN A 43 56.76 -11.92 46.96
N ILE A 44 56.05 -12.97 46.59
CA ILE A 44 54.77 -13.28 47.23
C ILE A 44 55.04 -13.96 48.58
N THR A 45 54.65 -13.29 49.66
CA THR A 45 54.55 -13.83 51.01
C THR A 45 53.16 -14.39 51.26
N GLY A 46 53.03 -15.68 51.56
CA GLY A 46 51.77 -16.35 51.91
C GLY A 46 51.95 -17.84 52.22
N ALA A 47 51.23 -18.34 53.22
CA ALA A 47 51.56 -19.49 54.08
C ALA A 47 51.39 -20.90 53.45
N THR A 48 52.35 -21.79 53.77
CA THR A 48 52.46 -23.21 53.39
C THR A 48 52.92 -23.50 51.96
N THR A 49 54.22 -23.37 51.72
CA THR A 49 54.87 -23.77 50.47
C THR A 49 55.07 -25.29 50.43
N ILE A 50 54.61 -25.95 49.37
CA ILE A 50 54.86 -27.38 49.15
C ILE A 50 56.06 -27.52 48.21
N ASN A 51 57.09 -28.25 48.66
CA ASN A 51 58.24 -28.60 47.82
C ASN A 51 57.90 -29.83 46.99
N LEU A 52 58.10 -29.74 45.68
CA LEU A 52 58.00 -30.90 44.78
C LEU A 52 59.33 -31.67 44.80
N THR A 53 59.25 -33.00 44.72
CA THR A 53 60.43 -33.85 44.54
C THR A 53 60.99 -33.59 43.15
N VAL A 54 62.23 -33.07 43.07
CA VAL A 54 62.91 -32.83 41.79
C VAL A 54 63.81 -34.02 41.47
N ARG A 55 63.69 -34.59 40.27
CA ARG A 55 64.55 -35.70 39.81
C ARG A 55 66.04 -35.30 39.66
N PRO A 56 66.98 -36.27 39.70
CA PRO A 56 68.41 -36.01 39.52
C PRO A 56 68.72 -35.26 38.23
N VAL A 57 69.74 -34.39 38.24
CA VAL A 57 70.14 -33.51 37.12
C VAL A 57 70.34 -34.24 35.78
N ALA A 58 70.66 -35.55 35.81
CA ALA A 58 70.84 -36.38 34.62
C ALA A 58 69.56 -36.69 33.82
N ILE A 59 68.37 -36.46 34.39
CA ILE A 59 67.06 -36.71 33.77
C ILE A 59 66.12 -35.49 33.87
N GLN A 60 66.66 -34.30 34.10
CA GLN A 60 65.90 -33.04 34.08
C GLN A 60 65.71 -32.58 32.63
N ASP A 61 64.46 -32.57 32.17
CA ASP A 61 63.86 -31.96 30.94
C ASP A 61 62.39 -32.46 30.78
N GLU A 62 61.80 -33.04 31.84
CA GLU A 62 60.54 -33.78 31.80
C GLU A 62 59.47 -33.08 32.66
N MET A 63 58.19 -33.35 32.36
CA MET A 63 57.10 -33.04 33.29
C MET A 63 57.15 -34.03 34.45
N ASP A 64 57.37 -33.53 35.68
CA ASP A 64 57.74 -34.39 36.81
C ASP A 64 56.51 -34.98 37.53
N THR A 65 55.46 -34.17 37.74
CA THR A 65 54.29 -34.55 38.57
C THR A 65 52.99 -33.85 38.16
N LEU A 66 51.88 -34.60 38.08
CA LEU A 66 50.51 -34.07 38.04
C LEU A 66 50.01 -33.81 39.47
N ILE A 67 49.47 -32.61 39.72
CA ILE A 67 49.05 -32.14 41.05
C ILE A 67 47.57 -31.76 41.00
N ASN A 68 46.79 -32.29 41.95
CA ASN A 68 45.40 -31.89 42.14
C ASN A 68 45.31 -30.54 42.87
N ILE A 69 44.48 -29.64 42.36
CA ILE A 69 44.09 -28.43 43.08
C ILE A 69 43.09 -28.83 44.19
N PRO A 70 43.25 -28.37 45.45
CA PRO A 70 42.34 -28.73 46.54
C PRO A 70 40.86 -28.44 46.24
N ALA A 71 39.95 -29.28 46.74
CA ALA A 71 38.52 -29.30 46.38
C ALA A 71 37.74 -27.97 46.54
N ALA A 72 38.28 -26.99 47.27
CA ALA A 72 37.67 -25.67 47.48
C ALA A 72 38.03 -24.63 46.39
N GLY A 73 38.68 -25.02 45.28
CA GLY A 73 38.80 -24.11 44.15
C GLY A 73 39.29 -24.70 42.84
N THR A 74 39.13 -23.90 41.79
CA THR A 74 39.43 -24.21 40.40
C THR A 74 40.12 -23.02 39.76
N ILE A 75 40.86 -23.24 38.68
CA ILE A 75 41.40 -22.18 37.83
C ILE A 75 40.57 -22.14 36.55
N THR A 76 39.92 -21.02 36.27
CA THR A 76 39.27 -20.83 34.97
C THR A 76 40.24 -20.15 34.03
N PHE A 77 40.61 -20.83 32.94
CA PHE A 77 41.53 -20.30 31.94
C PHE A 77 40.98 -20.55 30.54
N GLY A 78 40.97 -19.54 29.68
CA GLY A 78 40.35 -19.69 28.35
C GLY A 78 38.86 -20.10 28.38
N GLY A 79 38.16 -19.87 29.49
CA GLY A 79 36.78 -20.32 29.70
C GLY A 79 36.60 -21.77 30.15
N ILE A 80 37.68 -22.54 30.25
CA ILE A 80 37.68 -23.93 30.72
C ILE A 80 38.10 -23.96 32.18
N VAL A 81 37.44 -24.81 32.96
CA VAL A 81 37.73 -25.02 34.38
C VAL A 81 38.78 -26.11 34.52
N TYR A 82 39.91 -25.77 35.13
CA TYR A 82 41.01 -26.67 35.44
C TYR A 82 41.07 -26.91 36.94
N ASN A 83 41.23 -28.17 37.32
CA ASN A 83 41.34 -28.61 38.72
C ASN A 83 42.62 -29.41 38.98
N GLN A 84 43.50 -29.51 37.98
CA GLN A 84 44.82 -30.10 38.09
C GLN A 84 45.83 -29.22 37.33
N PHE A 85 47.10 -29.35 37.68
CA PHE A 85 48.18 -28.76 36.91
C PHE A 85 49.40 -29.67 36.96
N ALA A 86 50.24 -29.57 35.95
CA ALA A 86 51.49 -30.30 35.89
C ALA A 86 52.64 -29.32 35.69
N VAL A 87 53.76 -29.57 36.36
CA VAL A 87 54.92 -28.67 36.37
C VAL A 87 56.12 -29.37 35.77
N SER A 88 56.85 -28.66 34.92
CA SER A 88 58.06 -29.14 34.27
C SER A 88 59.31 -28.59 34.97
N THR A 89 60.38 -29.40 34.99
CA THR A 89 61.72 -28.92 35.36
C THR A 89 62.28 -27.93 34.33
N ASN A 90 61.71 -27.87 33.12
CA ASN A 90 62.08 -26.93 32.06
C ASN A 90 61.47 -25.52 32.21
N GLY A 91 60.90 -25.19 33.37
CA GLY A 91 60.46 -23.81 33.68
C GLY A 91 59.09 -23.41 33.12
N TRP A 92 58.24 -24.39 32.82
CA TRP A 92 56.86 -24.20 32.40
C TRP A 92 55.88 -25.09 33.17
N LEU A 93 54.59 -24.77 33.11
CA LEU A 93 53.51 -25.60 33.65
C LEU A 93 52.36 -25.73 32.65
N ALA A 94 51.54 -26.77 32.79
CA ALA A 94 50.29 -26.94 32.05
C ALA A 94 49.09 -27.06 32.99
N LEU A 95 47.96 -26.48 32.61
CA LEU A 95 46.68 -26.61 33.32
C LEU A 95 45.88 -27.80 32.75
N VAL A 96 45.42 -28.70 33.61
CA VAL A 96 44.78 -29.97 33.21
C VAL A 96 43.39 -30.11 33.87
N PRO A 97 42.32 -30.42 33.11
CA PRO A 97 41.00 -30.68 33.67
C PRO A 97 40.86 -32.17 34.03
N SER A 98 40.17 -32.50 35.13
CA SER A 98 39.99 -33.89 35.60
C SER A 98 39.26 -34.82 34.64
N THR A 99 38.54 -34.25 33.67
CA THR A 99 37.83 -34.99 32.62
C THR A 99 38.76 -35.46 31.51
N ALA A 100 39.92 -34.85 31.36
CA ALA A 100 40.92 -35.27 30.41
C ALA A 100 41.86 -36.28 31.10
N GLY A 101 41.74 -37.56 30.73
CA GLY A 101 42.75 -38.54 31.09
C GLY A 101 44.11 -38.04 30.62
N LEU A 102 45.15 -38.20 31.44
CA LEU A 102 46.52 -37.90 31.02
C LEU A 102 46.79 -38.55 29.64
N PRO A 103 47.46 -37.86 28.69
CA PRO A 103 47.98 -38.53 27.51
C PRO A 103 48.79 -39.76 27.94
N ALA A 104 48.62 -40.87 27.22
CA ALA A 104 48.95 -42.25 27.63
C ALA A 104 50.44 -42.56 27.94
N SER A 105 51.32 -41.57 28.05
CA SER A 105 52.73 -41.74 28.39
C SER A 105 53.10 -40.89 29.62
N ASN A 106 53.29 -41.55 30.76
CA ASN A 106 54.04 -41.04 31.90
C ASN A 106 55.37 -41.83 31.97
N PRO A 107 56.55 -41.19 31.89
CA PRO A 107 56.77 -39.74 31.75
C PRO A 107 56.26 -39.20 30.40
N PHE A 108 55.83 -37.93 30.39
CA PHE A 108 55.40 -37.21 29.17
C PHE A 108 56.50 -37.32 28.08
N PRO A 109 56.16 -37.30 26.78
CA PRO A 109 57.14 -37.49 25.70
C PRO A 109 58.32 -36.51 25.80
N PRO A 110 59.50 -36.87 25.27
CA PRO A 110 60.72 -36.09 25.42
C PRO A 110 60.53 -34.69 24.85
N ASN A 111 60.64 -33.71 25.74
CA ASN A 111 60.81 -32.28 25.56
C ASN A 111 60.06 -31.66 24.36
N PRO A 112 58.92 -30.97 24.57
CA PRO A 112 58.46 -30.06 23.52
C PRO A 112 59.58 -29.05 23.29
N THR A 113 59.95 -28.83 22.03
CA THR A 113 60.87 -27.75 21.64
C THR A 113 60.49 -26.48 22.42
N ASN A 114 61.45 -25.77 23.03
CA ASN A 114 61.24 -24.52 23.79
C ASN A 114 60.68 -23.44 22.84
N SER A 115 59.41 -23.60 22.45
CA SER A 115 58.73 -22.91 21.36
C SER A 115 57.23 -23.00 21.62
N LEU A 116 56.63 -21.85 21.94
CA LEU A 116 55.21 -21.74 22.24
C LEU A 116 54.35 -21.95 20.98
N SER A 117 54.84 -21.47 19.83
CA SER A 117 54.15 -21.55 18.54
C SER A 117 53.87 -22.96 18.03
N THR A 118 54.70 -23.92 18.42
CA THR A 118 54.61 -25.33 18.00
C THR A 118 54.10 -26.25 19.11
N SER A 119 53.64 -25.69 20.23
CA SER A 119 53.09 -26.49 21.34
C SER A 119 51.92 -27.36 20.85
N ALA A 120 52.04 -28.67 21.07
CA ALA A 120 51.04 -29.68 20.72
C ALA A 120 50.57 -30.48 21.94
N ILE A 121 50.75 -29.91 23.14
CA ILE A 121 50.45 -30.57 24.42
C ILE A 121 48.93 -30.78 24.63
N GLY A 122 48.09 -30.04 23.91
CA GLY A 122 46.63 -30.13 24.02
C GLY A 122 46.04 -29.49 25.28
N TYR A 123 46.88 -28.79 26.05
CA TYR A 123 46.51 -28.06 27.26
C TYR A 123 47.20 -26.68 27.24
N PRO A 124 46.65 -25.67 27.94
CA PRO A 124 47.33 -24.39 28.07
C PRO A 124 48.69 -24.56 28.74
N VAL A 125 49.74 -24.05 28.10
CA VAL A 125 51.11 -24.03 28.62
C VAL A 125 51.44 -22.63 29.08
N ILE A 126 51.88 -22.50 30.33
CA ILE A 126 52.27 -21.24 30.95
C ILE A 126 53.77 -21.33 31.22
N ALA A 127 54.53 -20.56 30.45
CA ALA A 127 55.98 -20.63 30.37
C ALA A 127 56.61 -19.33 30.87
N PRO A 128 56.79 -19.15 32.19
CA PRO A 128 57.50 -17.99 32.70
C PRO A 128 58.97 -17.97 32.27
N LEU A 129 59.62 -19.12 32.08
CA LEU A 129 60.92 -19.18 31.39
C LEU A 129 61.15 -20.62 30.94
N TRP A 130 60.77 -20.94 29.69
CA TRP A 130 60.89 -22.28 29.14
C TRP A 130 62.23 -22.47 28.44
N ASP A 131 63.11 -23.14 29.16
CA ASP A 131 64.55 -23.38 28.97
C ASP A 131 65.07 -24.79 29.15
N ASP A 132 66.22 -25.22 28.62
CA ASP A 132 66.87 -26.50 29.01
C ASP A 132 67.49 -26.48 30.43
N MET A 133 66.64 -26.34 31.44
CA MET A 133 67.06 -25.96 32.79
C MET A 133 67.42 -27.10 33.72
N ALA A 134 68.22 -26.79 34.74
CA ALA A 134 68.50 -27.68 35.86
C ALA A 134 67.97 -27.14 37.20
N MET A 135 66.85 -27.70 37.68
CA MET A 135 66.16 -27.21 38.88
C MET A 135 66.74 -27.81 40.17
N ALA A 136 66.94 -26.95 41.18
CA ALA A 136 67.31 -27.35 42.53
C ALA A 136 66.07 -27.55 43.43
N SER A 137 65.03 -26.73 43.22
CA SER A 137 63.74 -26.89 43.89
C SER A 137 62.62 -26.26 43.06
N ILE A 138 61.47 -26.93 43.03
CA ILE A 138 60.21 -26.38 42.52
C ILE A 138 59.22 -26.32 43.68
N GLN A 139 58.58 -25.17 43.83
CA GLN A 139 57.69 -24.87 44.93
C GLN A 139 56.36 -24.38 44.40
N TYR A 140 55.26 -24.81 45.01
CA TYR A 140 53.95 -24.21 44.75
C TYR A 140 53.22 -23.85 46.03
N ASN A 141 52.32 -22.87 45.91
CA ASN A 141 51.37 -22.46 46.92
C ASN A 141 49.98 -22.30 46.29
N TRP A 142 48.96 -22.80 46.97
CA TRP A 142 47.56 -22.60 46.61
C TRP A 142 46.85 -21.82 47.71
N THR A 143 46.39 -20.62 47.39
CA THR A 143 45.54 -19.81 48.25
C THR A 143 44.33 -19.43 47.42
N ALA A 144 43.29 -20.26 47.47
CA ALA A 144 42.13 -20.19 46.59
C ALA A 144 41.65 -18.73 46.39
N PRO A 145 41.47 -18.26 45.14
CA PRO A 145 41.58 -18.97 43.86
C PRO A 145 42.98 -18.89 43.21
N VAL A 146 44.02 -18.47 43.92
CA VAL A 146 45.34 -18.15 43.37
C VAL A 146 46.33 -19.31 43.47
N LEU A 147 46.91 -19.70 42.33
CA LEU A 147 48.05 -20.62 42.24
C LEU A 147 49.34 -19.83 42.06
N THR A 148 50.36 -20.11 42.86
CA THR A 148 51.72 -19.58 42.66
C THR A 148 52.70 -20.72 42.51
N VAL A 149 53.51 -20.72 41.45
CA VAL A 149 54.58 -21.70 41.22
C VAL A 149 55.90 -20.97 41.07
N LYS A 150 56.93 -21.46 41.75
CA LYS A 150 58.28 -20.88 41.77
C LYS A 150 59.31 -21.96 41.45
N TRP A 151 60.21 -21.62 40.53
CA TRP A 151 61.38 -22.42 40.16
C TRP A 151 62.63 -21.78 40.74
N THR A 152 63.51 -22.59 41.32
CA THR A 152 64.84 -22.16 41.79
C THR A 152 65.89 -23.16 41.33
N GLY A 153 66.91 -22.68 40.61
CA GLY A 153 67.95 -23.55 40.06
C GLY A 153 68.91 -22.85 39.10
N ARG A 154 69.45 -23.61 38.16
CA ARG A 154 70.36 -23.18 37.10
C ARG A 154 69.59 -23.12 35.79
N TRP A 155 69.74 -22.02 35.03
CA TRP A 155 69.21 -21.94 33.68
C TRP A 155 70.02 -22.85 32.73
N ASP A 156 71.35 -22.86 32.82
CA ASP A 156 72.22 -23.76 32.03
C ASP A 156 72.81 -24.87 32.92
N LYS A 157 72.70 -26.14 32.48
CA LYS A 157 73.23 -27.35 33.15
C LYS A 157 74.73 -27.25 33.49
N THR A 158 75.50 -26.45 32.75
CA THR A 158 76.95 -26.30 32.90
C THR A 158 77.40 -25.15 33.83
N ASN A 159 76.48 -24.30 34.31
CA ASN A 159 76.82 -23.16 35.19
C ASN A 159 76.86 -23.55 36.69
N ALA A 160 77.83 -23.04 37.46
CA ALA A 160 77.98 -23.30 38.90
C ALA A 160 77.14 -22.40 39.84
N SER A 161 76.54 -21.30 39.37
CA SER A 161 75.78 -20.36 40.21
C SER A 161 74.31 -20.78 40.43
N LEU A 162 73.92 -21.04 41.67
CA LEU A 162 72.62 -21.58 42.09
C LEU A 162 71.49 -20.52 42.26
N THR A 163 71.64 -19.28 41.78
CA THR A 163 70.75 -18.18 42.18
C THR A 163 69.76 -17.70 41.11
N ASN A 164 69.25 -18.57 40.22
CA ASN A 164 68.10 -18.20 39.37
C ASN A 164 66.79 -18.55 40.08
N ALA A 165 65.95 -17.55 40.31
CA ALA A 165 64.60 -17.72 40.83
C ALA A 165 63.61 -16.90 39.97
N PHE A 166 62.56 -17.57 39.51
CA PHE A 166 61.45 -17.01 38.74
C PHE A 166 60.17 -17.77 39.06
N GLY A 167 59.03 -17.25 38.68
CA GLY A 167 57.78 -17.97 38.84
C GLY A 167 56.59 -17.30 38.20
N VAL A 168 55.42 -17.92 38.41
CA VAL A 168 54.13 -17.44 37.94
C VAL A 168 53.12 -17.42 39.07
N LYS A 169 52.30 -16.38 39.10
CA LYS A 169 51.05 -16.29 39.86
C LYS A 169 49.89 -16.32 38.89
N ILE A 170 48.95 -17.23 39.08
CA ILE A 170 47.73 -17.38 38.29
C ILE A 170 46.54 -17.08 39.21
N ASP A 171 45.76 -16.07 38.86
CA ASP A 171 44.48 -15.80 39.51
C ASP A 171 43.39 -16.66 38.87
N GLY A 172 42.86 -17.64 39.61
CA GLY A 172 41.85 -18.58 39.11
C GLY A 172 40.47 -17.98 38.84
N THR A 173 40.19 -16.76 39.31
CA THR A 173 38.93 -16.04 39.02
C THR A 173 39.05 -15.18 37.78
N THR A 174 40.15 -14.44 37.64
CA THR A 174 40.33 -13.49 36.53
C THR A 174 41.12 -14.07 35.35
N GLY A 175 41.82 -15.20 35.54
CA GLY A 175 42.73 -15.79 34.57
C GLY A 175 44.04 -15.03 34.36
N ILE A 176 44.28 -13.95 35.13
CA ILE A 176 45.48 -13.12 35.02
C ILE A 176 46.70 -13.93 35.44
N CYS A 177 47.71 -13.96 34.57
CA CYS A 177 48.99 -14.62 34.82
C CYS A 177 50.08 -13.57 35.01
N THR A 178 50.75 -13.58 36.15
CA THR A 178 51.86 -12.67 36.47
C THR A 178 53.16 -13.45 36.61
N PHE A 179 54.08 -13.28 35.67
CA PHE A 179 55.42 -13.86 35.74
C PHE A 179 56.32 -12.91 36.51
N PHE A 180 57.07 -13.39 37.50
CA PHE A 180 57.89 -12.57 38.38
C PHE A 180 59.36 -13.02 38.37
N TYR A 181 60.28 -12.06 38.37
CA TYR A 181 61.72 -12.28 38.26
C TYR A 181 62.49 -11.42 39.28
N ASN A 182 63.07 -12.04 40.31
CA ASN A 182 63.48 -11.33 41.53
C ASN A 182 65.01 -11.23 41.74
N ASN A 183 65.84 -11.63 40.77
CA ASN A 183 67.31 -11.74 40.89
C ASN A 183 68.05 -11.22 39.63
N VAL A 184 69.37 -11.00 39.74
CA VAL A 184 70.29 -10.47 38.70
C VAL A 184 70.12 -11.12 37.31
N ALA A 185 70.16 -10.30 36.25
CA ALA A 185 70.10 -10.76 34.86
C ALA A 185 71.16 -11.84 34.57
N TYR A 186 70.80 -12.83 33.76
CA TYR A 186 71.68 -13.93 33.36
C TYR A 186 71.49 -14.23 31.87
N THR A 187 72.58 -14.51 31.17
CA THR A 187 72.60 -14.90 29.75
C THR A 187 73.21 -16.30 29.66
N PRO A 188 72.48 -17.30 29.16
CA PRO A 188 72.98 -18.66 28.99
C PRO A 188 74.01 -18.74 27.85
N THR A 189 74.79 -19.82 27.82
CA THR A 189 75.82 -20.03 26.78
C THR A 189 75.22 -20.33 25.39
N SER A 190 74.03 -20.92 25.36
CA SER A 190 73.23 -21.21 24.17
C SER A 190 71.78 -20.78 24.42
N PRO A 191 71.38 -19.54 24.10
CA PRO A 191 70.03 -19.07 24.37
C PRO A 191 68.99 -19.67 23.41
N SER A 192 68.02 -20.38 23.97
CA SER A 192 66.89 -21.01 23.26
C SER A 192 65.54 -20.81 23.97
N ALA A 193 65.47 -19.92 24.95
CA ALA A 193 64.34 -19.84 25.84
C ALA A 193 63.10 -19.21 25.19
N SER A 194 61.93 -19.63 25.63
CA SER A 194 60.66 -18.94 25.36
C SER A 194 60.02 -18.45 26.65
N ILE A 195 59.46 -17.24 26.61
CA ILE A 195 58.63 -16.69 27.70
C ILE A 195 57.26 -16.38 27.10
N GLY A 196 56.21 -16.89 27.72
CA GLY A 196 54.85 -16.61 27.26
C GLY A 196 53.83 -17.65 27.66
N ILE A 197 52.74 -17.70 26.89
CA ILE A 197 51.62 -18.61 27.12
C ILE A 197 51.25 -19.23 25.77
N ALA A 198 51.09 -20.55 25.72
CA ALA A 198 50.51 -21.25 24.59
C ALA A 198 49.16 -21.85 24.97
N GLY A 199 48.27 -21.95 23.98
CA GLY A 199 46.94 -22.49 24.13
C GLY A 199 46.84 -23.98 23.88
N ILE A 200 45.59 -24.44 23.82
CA ILE A 200 45.25 -25.83 23.51
C ILE A 200 45.57 -26.16 22.05
N CYS A 201 45.33 -25.20 21.15
CA CYS A 201 45.58 -25.39 19.73
C CYS A 201 47.00 -24.97 19.37
N THR A 202 47.69 -25.83 18.61
CA THR A 202 48.99 -25.49 18.04
C THR A 202 48.89 -24.19 17.22
N GLY A 203 49.83 -23.27 17.46
CA GLY A 203 49.81 -21.93 16.87
C GLY A 203 49.05 -20.89 17.68
N ASP A 204 48.28 -21.25 18.71
CA ASP A 204 47.73 -20.27 19.66
C ASP A 204 48.78 -19.97 20.72
N PHE A 205 49.42 -18.81 20.65
CA PHE A 205 50.38 -18.42 21.66
C PHE A 205 50.49 -16.91 21.80
N THR A 206 51.11 -16.48 22.89
CA THR A 206 51.67 -15.14 23.04
C THR A 206 53.09 -15.30 23.56
N SER A 207 54.05 -14.75 22.82
CA SER A 207 55.48 -14.84 23.07
C SER A 207 56.02 -13.48 23.47
N VAL A 208 56.93 -13.43 24.44
CA VAL A 208 57.48 -12.20 24.98
C VAL A 208 58.82 -11.88 24.34
N ASN A 209 58.90 -10.73 23.68
CA ASN A 209 60.16 -10.12 23.27
C ASN A 209 60.76 -9.34 24.44
N VAL A 210 61.84 -9.87 25.01
CA VAL A 210 62.61 -9.21 26.07
C VAL A 210 63.59 -8.21 25.43
N LEU A 211 63.27 -6.93 25.51
CA LEU A 211 64.09 -5.84 24.95
C LEU A 211 65.13 -5.32 25.94
N SER A 212 64.76 -5.20 27.22
CA SER A 212 65.65 -4.80 28.31
C SER A 212 65.17 -5.38 29.65
N ALA A 213 65.95 -5.22 30.73
CA ALA A 213 65.62 -5.76 32.05
C ALA A 213 64.26 -5.30 32.60
N THR A 214 63.78 -4.10 32.24
CA THR A 214 62.55 -3.48 32.78
C THR A 214 61.50 -3.18 31.71
N THR A 215 61.68 -3.64 30.46
CA THR A 215 60.74 -3.41 29.36
C THR A 215 60.63 -4.64 28.47
N ALA A 216 59.41 -5.00 28.09
CA ALA A 216 59.15 -6.09 27.15
C ALA A 216 57.92 -5.77 26.30
N ALA A 217 57.73 -6.53 25.24
CA ALA A 217 56.50 -6.58 24.46
C ALA A 217 56.07 -8.04 24.29
N SER A 218 54.80 -8.29 24.01
CA SER A 218 54.34 -9.60 23.56
C SER A 218 53.81 -9.54 22.13
N ASP A 219 53.87 -10.68 21.45
CA ASP A 219 53.35 -10.90 20.11
C ASP A 219 52.71 -12.29 20.03
N SER A 220 51.60 -12.43 19.30
CA SER A 220 50.91 -13.70 19.09
C SER A 220 51.16 -14.28 17.69
N VAL A 221 51.97 -13.62 16.88
CA VAL A 221 52.35 -14.07 15.53
C VAL A 221 53.81 -14.52 15.49
N THR A 222 54.70 -13.75 16.12
CA THR A 222 56.14 -14.03 16.15
C THR A 222 56.53 -14.71 17.45
N GLU A 223 57.14 -15.88 17.36
CA GLU A 223 57.82 -16.52 18.49
C GLU A 223 59.19 -15.88 18.70
N TRP A 224 59.46 -15.41 19.92
CA TRP A 224 60.71 -14.73 20.27
C TRP A 224 61.61 -15.63 21.11
N ASN A 225 62.84 -15.82 20.63
CA ASN A 225 63.89 -16.49 21.40
C ASN A 225 64.48 -15.51 22.43
N VAL A 226 64.42 -15.88 23.71
CA VAL A 226 64.82 -15.06 24.85
C VAL A 226 66.28 -15.32 25.20
N THR A 227 67.11 -14.29 25.01
CA THR A 227 68.57 -14.38 25.16
C THR A 227 69.10 -13.94 26.52
N SER A 228 68.26 -13.32 27.35
CA SER A 228 68.65 -12.89 28.69
C SER A 228 67.47 -12.92 29.65
N ARG A 229 67.74 -13.15 30.93
CA ARG A 229 66.70 -13.27 31.95
C ARG A 229 66.14 -11.89 32.24
N PRO A 230 64.81 -11.75 32.32
CA PRO A 230 64.22 -10.57 32.96
C PRO A 230 64.73 -10.42 34.41
N ASN A 231 64.90 -9.19 34.87
CA ASN A 231 65.46 -8.88 36.19
C ASN A 231 64.66 -7.77 36.87
N ASN A 232 64.18 -8.06 38.08
CA ASN A 232 63.43 -7.14 38.93
C ASN A 232 62.15 -6.59 38.26
N VAL A 233 61.39 -7.47 37.63
CA VAL A 233 60.23 -7.11 36.80
C VAL A 233 59.11 -8.13 36.93
N ASN A 234 57.86 -7.68 36.76
CA ASN A 234 56.74 -8.59 36.48
C ASN A 234 56.21 -8.40 35.07
N TYR A 235 55.91 -9.51 34.41
CA TYR A 235 55.17 -9.56 33.15
C TYR A 235 53.75 -10.04 33.43
N ILE A 236 52.76 -9.25 33.03
CA ILE A 236 51.35 -9.46 33.39
C ILE A 236 50.57 -9.75 32.10
N PHE A 237 49.97 -10.93 32.03
CA PHE A 237 49.09 -11.36 30.95
C PHE A 237 47.65 -11.27 31.43
N THR A 238 46.86 -10.41 30.80
CA THR A 238 45.45 -10.16 31.14
C THR A 238 44.55 -10.72 30.04
N PRO A 239 43.71 -11.73 30.31
CA PRO A 239 42.72 -12.23 29.36
C PRO A 239 41.86 -11.11 28.77
N TYR A 240 41.64 -11.11 27.46
CA TYR A 240 40.66 -10.26 26.81
C TYR A 240 40.17 -10.89 25.50
N ASN A 241 39.05 -10.42 24.96
CA ASN A 241 38.66 -10.72 23.58
C ASN A 241 38.82 -9.46 22.73
N PRO A 242 39.54 -9.49 21.59
CA PRO A 242 39.79 -8.30 20.76
C PRO A 242 38.55 -7.73 20.09
N HIS A 243 37.45 -8.48 20.07
CA HIS A 243 36.20 -8.15 19.41
C HIS A 243 35.01 -8.20 20.37
N ASN A 244 35.26 -8.01 21.66
CA ASN A 244 34.24 -8.10 22.70
C ASN A 244 33.14 -7.04 22.57
N ASN A 245 33.41 -5.90 21.94
CA ASN A 245 32.50 -4.76 21.93
C ASN A 245 32.20 -4.32 20.49
N CYS A 246 30.99 -3.81 20.24
CA CYS A 246 30.65 -3.27 18.93
C CYS A 246 31.35 -1.93 18.60
N SER A 247 31.81 -1.18 19.61
CA SER A 247 32.56 0.07 19.47
C SER A 247 33.54 0.28 20.63
N GLY A 248 34.40 1.30 20.55
CA GLY A 248 35.35 1.64 21.61
C GLY A 248 36.58 0.71 21.65
N THR A 249 37.06 0.40 22.84
CA THR A 249 38.17 -0.54 23.03
C THR A 249 37.68 -1.97 22.75
N TYR A 250 38.45 -2.74 21.98
CA TYR A 250 38.09 -4.09 21.49
C TYR A 250 36.90 -4.09 20.52
N ILE A 251 36.95 -3.17 19.56
CA ILE A 251 35.92 -2.95 18.53
C ILE A 251 35.69 -4.17 17.63
N ALA A 252 34.48 -4.22 17.07
CA ALA A 252 34.05 -5.15 16.06
C ALA A 252 35.09 -5.37 14.96
N LYS A 253 35.32 -6.62 14.59
CA LYS A 253 36.19 -6.98 13.47
C LYS A 253 35.53 -6.58 12.15
N ASN A 254 36.17 -5.70 11.39
CA ASN A 254 35.73 -5.38 10.04
C ASN A 254 36.04 -6.56 9.08
N LEU A 255 34.99 -7.11 8.46
CA LEU A 255 35.05 -8.20 7.49
C LEU A 255 35.25 -7.71 6.04
N GLY A 256 35.29 -6.40 5.83
CA GLY A 256 35.38 -5.76 4.52
C GLY A 256 34.01 -5.45 3.91
N THR A 257 34.02 -5.25 2.60
CA THR A 257 32.82 -5.06 1.78
C THR A 257 32.32 -6.40 1.28
N MET A 258 31.04 -6.69 1.47
CA MET A 258 30.49 -7.98 1.05
C MET A 258 30.40 -8.11 -0.47
N THR A 259 30.43 -9.37 -0.93
CA THR A 259 30.30 -9.78 -2.33
C THR A 259 29.21 -10.85 -2.47
N SER A 260 28.85 -11.22 -3.69
CA SER A 260 27.87 -12.29 -3.97
C SER A 260 28.41 -13.71 -3.72
N THR A 261 29.71 -13.85 -3.44
CA THR A 261 30.33 -15.10 -3.03
C THR A 261 30.70 -15.05 -1.56
N CYS A 262 30.45 -16.17 -0.88
CA CYS A 262 30.80 -16.34 0.52
C CYS A 262 32.15 -17.05 0.66
N THR A 263 33.16 -16.35 1.17
CA THR A 263 34.41 -16.96 1.63
C THR A 263 34.44 -16.94 3.15
N LEU A 264 34.36 -18.11 3.79
CA LEU A 264 34.49 -18.24 5.25
C LEU A 264 35.82 -17.63 5.70
N SER A 265 35.73 -16.55 6.48
CA SER A 265 36.88 -15.76 6.93
C SER A 265 37.35 -16.19 8.31
N GLY A 266 38.67 -16.18 8.49
CA GLY A 266 39.35 -16.30 9.78
C GLY A 266 39.15 -17.63 10.51
N ASN A 267 39.54 -17.64 11.78
CA ASN A 267 39.24 -18.66 12.79
C ASN A 267 39.07 -17.92 14.13
N TYR A 268 37.91 -17.29 14.29
CA TYR A 268 37.60 -16.39 15.39
C TYR A 268 37.23 -17.17 16.63
N SER A 269 37.34 -16.54 17.80
CA SER A 269 37.11 -17.21 19.07
C SER A 269 36.20 -16.41 19.99
N THR A 270 35.29 -17.12 20.68
CA THR A 270 34.50 -16.61 21.81
C THR A 270 35.25 -16.75 23.15
N VAL A 271 36.51 -17.20 23.13
CA VAL A 271 37.35 -17.26 24.33
C VAL A 271 37.51 -15.86 24.93
N HIS A 272 37.33 -15.79 26.26
CA HIS A 272 37.32 -14.55 27.05
C HIS A 272 36.25 -13.53 26.62
N ALA A 273 35.26 -13.93 25.81
CA ALA A 273 34.10 -13.09 25.54
C ALA A 273 33.32 -12.85 26.85
N THR A 274 32.94 -11.59 27.06
CA THR A 274 32.21 -11.11 28.22
C THR A 274 30.93 -10.43 27.75
N THR A 275 29.98 -10.26 28.66
CA THR A 275 28.71 -9.63 28.33
C THR A 275 28.87 -8.19 27.87
N SER A 276 28.59 -7.94 26.59
CA SER A 276 28.63 -6.58 26.03
C SER A 276 27.27 -5.87 26.05
N GLY A 277 26.16 -6.58 26.36
CA GLY A 277 24.80 -6.02 26.35
C GLY A 277 23.70 -7.00 26.78
N SER A 278 22.46 -6.77 26.33
CA SER A 278 21.32 -7.67 26.58
C SER A 278 21.50 -9.02 25.85
N GLY A 279 20.68 -10.02 26.20
CA GLY A 279 20.65 -11.30 25.46
C GLY A 279 20.33 -11.13 23.98
N MET A 280 20.67 -12.15 23.17
CA MET A 280 20.33 -12.17 21.74
C MET A 280 18.83 -12.31 21.50
N ALA A 281 18.30 -11.72 20.43
CA ALA A 281 16.86 -11.72 20.16
C ALA A 281 16.24 -13.14 20.06
N CYS A 282 16.96 -14.08 19.45
CA CYS A 282 16.53 -15.47 19.31
C CYS A 282 17.10 -16.42 20.39
N ALA A 283 17.94 -15.90 21.31
CA ALA A 283 18.55 -16.67 22.39
C ALA A 283 18.85 -15.76 23.60
N ALA A 284 17.80 -15.43 24.36
CA ALA A 284 17.88 -14.41 25.41
C ALA A 284 18.86 -14.75 26.56
N GLY A 285 19.20 -16.02 26.74
CA GLY A 285 20.18 -16.47 27.75
C GLY A 285 21.63 -16.36 27.31
N GLU A 286 21.89 -16.06 26.03
CA GLU A 286 23.24 -16.00 25.47
C GLU A 286 23.75 -14.56 25.45
N VAL A 287 24.85 -14.34 26.15
CA VAL A 287 25.39 -13.01 26.45
C VAL A 287 26.88 -12.91 26.25
N LYS A 288 27.64 -14.00 26.07
CA LYS A 288 29.10 -13.94 25.85
C LYS A 288 29.42 -13.81 24.37
N ASP A 289 29.49 -12.57 23.92
CA ASP A 289 29.45 -12.24 22.51
C ASP A 289 30.74 -11.64 21.95
N VAL A 290 30.89 -11.79 20.64
CA VAL A 290 31.92 -11.12 19.83
C VAL A 290 31.27 -10.43 18.63
N TRP A 291 31.89 -9.33 18.21
CA TRP A 291 31.31 -8.42 17.23
C TRP A 291 32.11 -8.33 15.93
N PHE A 292 31.38 -8.18 14.84
CA PHE A 292 31.90 -7.95 13.51
C PHE A 292 31.16 -6.78 12.85
N SER A 293 31.80 -6.17 11.86
CA SER A 293 31.16 -5.17 10.99
C SER A 293 31.40 -5.53 9.53
N VAL A 294 30.40 -5.32 8.67
CA VAL A 294 30.50 -5.55 7.23
C VAL A 294 29.93 -4.36 6.47
N ILE A 295 30.58 -3.96 5.38
CA ILE A 295 30.07 -2.90 4.51
C ILE A 295 29.14 -3.54 3.48
N LYS A 296 27.86 -3.16 3.53
CA LYS A 296 26.86 -3.48 2.51
C LYS A 296 26.95 -2.45 1.38
N PRO A 297 27.25 -2.86 0.13
CA PRO A 297 27.26 -1.95 -1.01
C PRO A 297 25.89 -1.33 -1.33
N LEU A 298 25.93 -0.30 -2.17
CA LEU A 298 24.74 0.25 -2.84
C LEU A 298 24.11 -0.84 -3.74
N GLY A 299 22.78 -0.97 -3.71
CA GLY A 299 22.04 -1.91 -4.56
C GLY A 299 21.92 -3.34 -4.01
N VAL A 300 22.66 -3.69 -2.96
CA VAL A 300 22.50 -4.99 -2.27
C VAL A 300 21.31 -4.92 -1.33
N THR A 301 20.33 -5.80 -1.53
CA THR A 301 19.05 -5.78 -0.79
C THR A 301 18.80 -7.02 0.05
N ASN A 302 19.58 -8.09 -0.12
CA ASN A 302 19.49 -9.30 0.68
C ASN A 302 20.88 -9.67 1.23
N VAL A 303 21.01 -9.64 2.55
CA VAL A 303 22.27 -9.93 3.24
C VAL A 303 22.14 -11.26 3.96
N ARG A 304 22.99 -12.23 3.61
CA ARG A 304 23.17 -13.45 4.39
C ARG A 304 24.40 -13.35 5.26
N VAL A 305 24.26 -13.74 6.51
CA VAL A 305 25.39 -13.99 7.41
C VAL A 305 25.36 -15.44 7.87
N THR A 306 26.46 -16.15 7.64
CA THR A 306 26.61 -17.56 8.00
C THR A 306 27.82 -17.73 8.90
N THR A 307 27.63 -18.49 9.97
CA THR A 307 28.71 -18.99 10.83
C THR A 307 28.99 -20.45 10.54
N ALA A 308 30.22 -20.90 10.81
CA ALA A 308 30.66 -22.25 10.47
C ALA A 308 31.69 -22.80 11.48
N PRO A 309 31.89 -24.12 11.53
CA PRO A 309 32.93 -24.73 12.36
C PRO A 309 34.32 -24.12 12.12
N GLY A 310 34.99 -23.76 13.21
CA GLY A 310 36.40 -23.34 13.23
C GLY A 310 37.37 -24.52 13.13
N THR A 311 38.65 -24.26 13.39
CA THR A 311 39.69 -25.30 13.49
C THR A 311 40.26 -25.34 14.90
N CYS A 312 40.23 -26.54 15.51
CA CYS A 312 40.61 -26.82 16.90
C CYS A 312 39.81 -26.02 17.96
N GLN A 313 39.44 -26.68 19.07
CA GLN A 313 38.48 -26.13 20.04
C GLN A 313 37.19 -25.62 19.36
N VAL A 314 36.65 -26.43 18.45
CA VAL A 314 35.51 -26.09 17.61
C VAL A 314 34.26 -25.94 18.47
N LEU A 315 33.49 -24.87 18.25
CA LEU A 315 32.19 -24.72 18.89
C LEU A 315 31.22 -25.82 18.42
N GLY A 316 30.35 -26.28 19.32
CA GLY A 316 29.25 -27.19 18.96
C GLY A 316 28.17 -26.51 18.12
N GLY A 317 28.04 -25.18 18.29
CA GLY A 317 27.10 -24.33 17.56
C GLY A 317 27.30 -22.86 17.89
N THR A 318 26.61 -21.99 17.14
CA THR A 318 26.67 -20.53 17.31
C THR A 318 25.33 -19.87 17.04
N THR A 319 25.03 -18.81 17.80
CA THR A 319 23.93 -17.89 17.48
C THR A 319 24.48 -16.65 16.79
N VAL A 320 23.85 -16.23 15.71
CA VAL A 320 24.20 -15.03 14.93
C VAL A 320 23.04 -14.04 14.90
N GLU A 321 23.36 -12.74 15.00
CA GLU A 321 22.39 -11.65 14.93
C GLU A 321 22.96 -10.46 14.17
N VAL A 322 22.14 -9.80 13.37
CA VAL A 322 22.56 -8.66 12.53
C VAL A 322 21.80 -7.39 12.93
N ARG A 323 22.49 -6.25 12.92
CA ARG A 323 21.99 -4.93 13.36
C ARG A 323 22.44 -3.82 12.40
N ALA A 324 21.62 -2.79 12.22
CA ALA A 324 21.93 -1.62 11.38
C ALA A 324 22.89 -0.63 12.06
N SER A 325 23.00 -0.70 13.39
CA SER A 325 23.91 0.13 14.19
C SER A 325 24.44 -0.65 15.39
N CYS A 326 25.59 -0.24 15.91
CA CYS A 326 26.18 -0.80 17.14
C CYS A 326 25.19 -0.66 18.30
N ALA A 327 24.78 -1.79 18.87
CA ALA A 327 23.76 -1.91 19.92
C ALA A 327 22.35 -1.37 19.57
N GLY A 328 22.05 -1.11 18.28
CA GLY A 328 20.68 -0.80 17.81
C GLY A 328 19.78 -2.04 17.78
N ALA A 329 18.53 -1.97 17.32
CA ALA A 329 17.62 -3.13 17.28
C ALA A 329 18.13 -4.29 16.38
N SER A 330 17.72 -5.52 16.71
CA SER A 330 17.97 -6.70 15.88
C SER A 330 17.20 -6.59 14.57
N LEU A 331 17.87 -6.83 13.44
CA LEU A 331 17.27 -6.97 12.12
C LEU A 331 16.92 -8.43 11.80
N GLY A 332 17.55 -9.38 12.49
CA GLY A 332 17.39 -10.81 12.27
C GLY A 332 18.36 -11.58 13.17
N CYS A 333 17.97 -12.78 13.59
CA CYS A 333 18.74 -13.64 14.47
C CYS A 333 18.47 -15.12 14.13
N SER A 334 19.49 -15.96 14.22
CA SER A 334 19.37 -17.41 14.01
C SER A 334 20.41 -18.19 14.80
N THR A 335 20.03 -19.38 15.27
CA THR A 335 20.91 -20.37 15.94
C THR A 335 21.30 -21.52 15.01
N THR A 336 20.64 -21.65 13.85
CA THR A 336 20.78 -22.80 12.95
C THR A 336 21.01 -22.35 11.52
N GLY A 337 21.61 -23.20 10.69
CA GLY A 337 21.84 -22.90 9.29
C GLY A 337 21.63 -24.09 8.37
N THR A 338 21.48 -23.83 7.08
CA THR A 338 21.18 -24.90 6.11
C THR A 338 22.40 -25.76 5.81
N THR A 339 23.56 -25.12 5.66
CA THR A 339 24.84 -25.81 5.37
C THR A 339 25.49 -26.36 6.64
N TYR A 340 25.33 -25.65 7.76
CA TYR A 340 25.88 -26.00 9.08
C TYR A 340 24.74 -25.98 10.12
N PRO A 341 24.05 -27.12 10.35
CA PRO A 341 22.79 -27.17 11.10
C PRO A 341 22.82 -26.59 12.51
N THR A 342 23.98 -26.61 13.18
CA THR A 342 24.15 -26.06 14.53
C THR A 342 24.78 -24.67 14.55
N PHE A 343 25.07 -24.07 13.40
CA PHE A 343 25.68 -22.76 13.30
C PHE A 343 24.69 -21.79 12.66
N GLY A 344 24.48 -20.64 13.30
CA GLY A 344 23.58 -19.61 12.83
C GLY A 344 23.82 -19.17 11.38
N GLU A 345 22.72 -19.14 10.63
CA GLU A 345 22.60 -18.54 9.31
C GLU A 345 21.36 -17.65 9.30
N VAL A 346 21.52 -16.39 8.92
CA VAL A 346 20.44 -15.40 8.91
C VAL A 346 20.45 -14.62 7.61
N ASP A 347 19.27 -14.50 7.00
CA ASP A 347 18.99 -13.63 5.86
C ASP A 347 18.20 -12.40 6.31
N ILE A 348 18.57 -11.22 5.83
CA ILE A 348 17.85 -9.97 6.11
C ILE A 348 17.69 -9.12 4.86
N ALA A 349 16.50 -8.55 4.67
CA ALA A 349 16.26 -7.52 3.67
C ALA A 349 16.82 -6.16 4.12
N ARG A 350 17.48 -5.43 3.22
CA ARG A 350 18.10 -4.12 3.50
C ARG A 350 17.79 -3.09 2.40
N PRO A 351 17.65 -1.80 2.77
CA PRO A 351 17.45 -0.73 1.80
C PRO A 351 18.59 -0.63 0.77
N CYS A 352 18.29 -0.04 -0.38
CA CYS A 352 19.25 0.10 -1.48
C CYS A 352 20.50 0.92 -1.14
N ALA A 353 20.43 1.81 -0.14
CA ALA A 353 21.56 2.63 0.28
C ALA A 353 22.73 1.79 0.79
N ALA A 354 23.97 2.23 0.55
CA ALA A 354 25.14 1.63 1.15
C ALA A 354 25.16 1.89 2.67
N GLU A 355 25.55 0.91 3.47
CA GLU A 355 25.61 1.05 4.92
C GLU A 355 26.63 0.11 5.56
N THR A 356 26.94 0.33 6.84
CA THR A 356 27.71 -0.61 7.65
C THR A 356 26.78 -1.37 8.56
N LEU A 357 26.77 -2.70 8.43
CA LEU A 357 26.03 -3.60 9.31
C LEU A 357 26.95 -4.13 10.41
N TYR A 358 26.35 -4.41 11.56
CA TYR A 358 27.01 -5.00 12.71
C TYR A 358 26.48 -6.42 12.93
N VAL A 359 27.38 -7.37 13.13
CA VAL A 359 27.03 -8.77 13.41
C VAL A 359 27.52 -9.12 14.79
N ARG A 360 26.64 -9.74 15.57
CA ARG A 360 26.92 -10.27 16.90
C ARG A 360 26.89 -11.80 16.84
N VAL A 361 27.88 -12.45 17.45
CA VAL A 361 27.97 -13.91 17.50
C VAL A 361 28.23 -14.39 18.92
N THR A 362 27.49 -15.39 19.38
CA THR A 362 27.73 -16.16 20.60
C THR A 362 27.96 -17.63 20.26
N GLY A 363 28.51 -18.40 21.19
CA GLY A 363 28.40 -19.87 21.15
C GLY A 363 27.12 -20.30 21.85
N ASP A 364 26.47 -21.35 21.35
CA ASP A 364 25.20 -21.85 21.91
C ASP A 364 25.34 -22.13 23.42
N GLY A 365 24.41 -21.57 24.22
CA GLY A 365 24.46 -21.67 25.68
C GLY A 365 25.71 -21.03 26.31
N ASP A 366 26.24 -19.97 25.70
CA ASP A 366 27.51 -19.31 26.08
C ASP A 366 28.73 -20.24 26.03
N ALA A 367 28.69 -21.24 25.13
CA ALA A 367 29.82 -22.11 24.86
C ALA A 367 31.02 -21.33 24.32
N ILE A 368 32.21 -21.80 24.69
CA ILE A 368 33.47 -21.13 24.37
C ILE A 368 34.29 -21.98 23.40
N GLY A 369 34.70 -21.39 22.29
CA GLY A 369 35.45 -22.11 21.25
C GLY A 369 35.72 -21.25 20.03
N LYS A 370 35.96 -21.91 18.90
CA LYS A 370 36.29 -21.26 17.63
C LYS A 370 35.27 -21.53 16.55
N PHE A 371 35.08 -20.52 15.71
CA PHE A 371 34.17 -20.52 14.56
C PHE A 371 34.75 -19.68 13.42
N ARG A 372 34.11 -19.78 12.26
CA ARG A 372 34.35 -18.94 11.09
C ARG A 372 33.06 -18.21 10.73
N ILE A 373 33.18 -17.07 10.07
CA ILE A 373 32.05 -16.25 9.68
C ILE A 373 32.18 -15.78 8.24
N CYS A 374 31.04 -15.59 7.61
CA CYS A 374 30.91 -15.00 6.30
C CYS A 374 29.66 -14.13 6.23
N ALA A 375 29.76 -13.02 5.51
CA ALA A 375 28.63 -12.16 5.14
C ALA A 375 28.66 -11.97 3.61
N MET A 376 27.55 -12.22 2.94
CA MET A 376 27.44 -12.13 1.48
C MET A 376 26.14 -11.49 1.03
N ASP A 377 26.14 -10.98 -0.20
CA ASP A 377 24.92 -10.70 -0.95
C ASP A 377 24.33 -12.04 -1.40
N ASN A 378 23.12 -12.36 -0.91
CA ASN A 378 22.47 -13.65 -1.16
C ASN A 378 21.61 -13.66 -2.43
N GLY A 379 21.59 -12.55 -3.18
CA GLY A 379 20.65 -12.37 -4.29
C GLY A 379 19.22 -12.13 -3.78
N GLY A 380 18.41 -11.40 -4.55
CA GLY A 380 17.16 -10.78 -4.09
C GLY A 380 15.96 -11.71 -3.83
N GLY A 381 16.12 -12.90 -3.25
CA GLY A 381 15.09 -13.96 -3.32
C GLY A 381 14.46 -14.53 -2.04
N ALA A 382 14.93 -14.27 -0.82
CA ALA A 382 14.45 -15.09 0.32
C ALA A 382 14.32 -14.41 1.70
N GLY A 383 14.57 -13.10 1.82
CA GLY A 383 14.56 -12.42 3.12
C GLY A 383 13.64 -11.20 3.21
N GLY A 384 12.86 -10.91 2.17
CA GLY A 384 11.98 -9.74 2.08
C GLY A 384 10.71 -10.05 1.30
N GLY A 385 9.67 -9.26 1.51
CA GLY A 385 8.35 -9.42 0.91
C GLY A 385 7.22 -9.54 1.93
N ALA A 386 7.51 -9.93 3.17
CA ALA A 386 6.47 -10.22 4.16
C ALA A 386 5.72 -8.97 4.64
N THR A 387 6.44 -7.88 4.88
CA THR A 387 5.82 -6.65 5.42
C THR A 387 6.49 -5.42 4.84
N CYS A 388 5.88 -4.25 4.97
CA CYS A 388 6.51 -2.95 4.68
C CYS A 388 7.77 -2.68 5.50
N GLY A 389 7.94 -3.35 6.66
CA GLY A 389 9.15 -3.29 7.48
C GLY A 389 10.29 -4.18 6.96
N ALA A 390 9.94 -5.22 6.18
CA ALA A 390 10.87 -6.12 5.51
C ALA A 390 10.46 -6.35 4.04
N PRO A 391 10.37 -5.30 3.20
CA PRO A 391 9.92 -5.43 1.82
C PRO A 391 11.06 -5.90 0.91
N THR A 392 10.70 -6.36 -0.29
CA THR A 392 11.68 -6.53 -1.37
C THR A 392 11.98 -5.17 -2.00
N PHE A 393 13.21 -4.68 -1.81
CA PHE A 393 13.61 -3.37 -2.30
C PHE A 393 13.92 -3.37 -3.80
N ILE A 394 13.31 -2.44 -4.53
CA ILE A 394 13.61 -2.15 -5.94
C ILE A 394 14.63 -1.00 -5.97
N CYS A 395 15.85 -1.25 -6.45
CA CYS A 395 16.91 -0.23 -6.44
C CYS A 395 17.03 0.60 -7.72
N SER A 396 16.50 0.09 -8.82
CA SER A 396 16.54 0.76 -10.12
C SER A 396 15.48 0.17 -11.04
N LEU A 397 15.03 0.97 -12.01
CA LEU A 397 14.18 0.50 -13.10
C LEU A 397 14.99 0.41 -14.41
N PRO A 398 14.69 -0.55 -15.31
CA PRO A 398 13.65 -1.58 -15.15
C PRO A 398 14.04 -2.64 -14.12
N TYR A 399 13.04 -3.14 -13.39
CA TYR A 399 13.16 -4.25 -12.45
C TYR A 399 12.37 -5.43 -13.00
N ASN A 400 13.01 -6.59 -13.14
CA ASN A 400 12.35 -7.81 -13.59
C ASN A 400 12.79 -8.95 -12.68
N GLN A 401 11.83 -9.65 -12.10
CA GLN A 401 12.11 -10.80 -11.26
C GLN A 401 11.12 -11.92 -11.59
N THR A 402 11.66 -13.12 -11.75
CA THR A 402 10.87 -14.32 -12.05
C THR A 402 10.92 -15.33 -10.90
N GLY A 403 9.90 -16.19 -10.82
CA GLY A 403 9.82 -17.29 -9.87
C GLY A 403 9.60 -16.87 -8.42
N LEU A 404 8.95 -15.72 -8.19
CA LEU A 404 8.51 -15.32 -6.86
C LEU A 404 7.22 -16.04 -6.48
N THR A 405 6.87 -16.00 -5.21
CA THR A 405 5.64 -16.57 -4.68
C THR A 405 5.20 -15.75 -3.47
N THR A 406 3.91 -15.56 -3.31
CA THR A 406 3.36 -15.01 -2.07
C THR A 406 3.41 -16.02 -0.92
N LEU A 407 3.56 -17.32 -1.24
CA LEU A 407 3.65 -18.42 -0.27
C LEU A 407 4.68 -18.15 0.85
N GLY A 408 4.20 -18.12 2.10
CA GLY A 408 4.99 -17.92 3.30
C GLY A 408 5.35 -16.47 3.59
N ALA A 409 4.82 -15.51 2.83
CA ALA A 409 5.04 -14.09 3.08
C ALA A 409 4.15 -13.54 4.21
N GLY A 410 3.03 -14.21 4.51
CA GLY A 410 2.06 -13.79 5.51
C GLY A 410 0.84 -13.13 4.89
N ASN A 411 -0.16 -12.82 5.69
CA ASN A 411 -1.38 -12.14 5.26
C ASN A 411 -1.68 -11.02 6.25
N GLU A 412 -0.99 -9.90 6.07
CA GLU A 412 -0.95 -8.78 7.00
C GLU A 412 -1.77 -7.58 6.52
N TYR A 413 -2.07 -7.48 5.22
CA TYR A 413 -2.64 -6.30 4.56
C TYR A 413 -4.08 -6.48 4.05
N ASP A 414 -4.81 -7.45 4.58
CA ASP A 414 -6.23 -7.77 4.36
C ASP A 414 -7.28 -6.64 4.56
N SER A 415 -6.87 -5.45 5.01
CA SER A 415 -7.82 -4.45 5.52
C SER A 415 -8.48 -3.63 4.40
N THR A 416 -9.79 -3.39 4.49
CA THR A 416 -10.53 -2.43 3.66
C THR A 416 -10.16 -0.96 3.96
N ASN A 417 -9.04 -0.70 4.63
CA ASN A 417 -8.66 0.60 5.19
C ASN A 417 -7.98 1.53 4.18
N THR A 418 -7.75 1.07 2.95
CA THR A 418 -7.16 1.85 1.86
C THR A 418 -8.04 1.85 0.62
N VAL A 419 -8.09 3.00 -0.07
CA VAL A 419 -8.69 3.19 -1.40
C VAL A 419 -8.16 2.09 -2.34
N CYS A 420 -8.96 1.59 -3.29
CA CYS A 420 -8.63 0.51 -4.25
C CYS A 420 -8.29 -0.89 -3.70
N HIS A 421 -8.21 -1.11 -2.38
CA HIS A 421 -8.18 -2.48 -1.85
C HIS A 421 -9.48 -3.19 -2.20
N SER A 422 -9.36 -4.42 -2.66
CA SER A 422 -10.49 -5.26 -3.04
C SER A 422 -10.35 -6.63 -2.42
N LEU A 423 -11.28 -7.52 -2.74
CA LEU A 423 -11.19 -8.91 -2.33
C LEU A 423 -9.93 -9.60 -2.91
N TYR A 424 -9.29 -9.07 -3.96
CA TYR A 424 -8.03 -9.56 -4.52
C TYR A 424 -6.80 -9.26 -3.65
N GLY A 425 -7.00 -8.56 -2.52
CA GLY A 425 -6.04 -8.35 -1.45
C GLY A 425 -6.39 -9.16 -0.19
N THR A 426 -6.84 -10.41 -0.34
CA THR A 426 -7.22 -11.26 0.82
C THR A 426 -6.31 -12.49 1.04
N GLY A 427 -5.36 -12.71 0.13
CA GLY A 427 -4.47 -13.87 0.13
C GLY A 427 -3.21 -13.59 0.92
N GLU A 428 -2.12 -14.28 0.61
CA GLU A 428 -0.83 -13.93 1.20
C GLU A 428 -0.18 -12.74 0.44
N ASP A 429 0.35 -11.77 1.18
CA ASP A 429 0.87 -10.51 0.66
C ASP A 429 2.35 -10.58 0.32
N TYR A 430 2.73 -10.13 -0.88
CA TYR A 430 4.14 -9.89 -1.21
C TYR A 430 4.43 -8.41 -1.50
N ILE A 431 5.22 -7.80 -0.63
CA ILE A 431 5.48 -6.35 -0.61
C ILE A 431 6.84 -6.01 -1.21
N PHE A 432 6.82 -5.14 -2.20
CA PHE A 432 8.00 -4.42 -2.70
C PHE A 432 8.01 -2.98 -2.19
N SER A 433 9.20 -2.39 -2.11
CA SER A 433 9.37 -0.96 -1.83
C SER A 433 10.24 -0.29 -2.88
N TYR A 434 9.81 0.88 -3.34
CA TYR A 434 10.52 1.67 -4.33
C TYR A 434 10.56 3.15 -3.95
N THR A 435 11.76 3.73 -3.90
CA THR A 435 11.98 5.17 -3.70
C THR A 435 12.68 5.73 -4.94
N PRO A 436 11.95 6.32 -5.90
CA PRO A 436 12.57 6.88 -7.09
C PRO A 436 13.45 8.10 -6.74
N THR A 437 14.59 8.23 -7.42
CA THR A 437 15.49 9.39 -7.27
C THR A 437 15.07 10.58 -8.14
N VAL A 438 14.20 10.34 -9.13
CA VAL A 438 13.61 11.34 -10.03
C VAL A 438 12.12 11.04 -10.17
N SER A 439 11.29 12.08 -10.29
CA SER A 439 9.86 11.88 -10.54
C SER A 439 9.68 11.24 -11.90
N GLN A 440 8.93 10.15 -11.97
CA GLN A 440 8.78 9.35 -13.18
C GLN A 440 7.45 8.62 -13.21
N CYS A 441 6.99 8.29 -14.41
CA CYS A 441 5.87 7.39 -14.60
C CYS A 441 6.36 5.96 -14.72
N ILE A 442 5.67 5.02 -14.08
CA ILE A 442 6.01 3.59 -14.12
C ILE A 442 4.83 2.75 -14.59
N ARG A 443 5.15 1.57 -15.12
CA ARG A 443 4.21 0.47 -15.38
C ARG A 443 4.62 -0.73 -14.55
N VAL A 444 3.64 -1.38 -13.92
CA VAL A 444 3.82 -2.62 -13.16
C VAL A 444 2.99 -3.72 -13.80
N SER A 445 3.64 -4.82 -14.18
CA SER A 445 2.95 -6.01 -14.68
C SER A 445 3.34 -7.22 -13.82
N VAL A 446 2.33 -7.96 -13.39
CA VAL A 446 2.47 -9.22 -12.66
C VAL A 446 1.89 -10.33 -13.50
N THR A 447 2.67 -11.37 -13.76
CA THR A 447 2.23 -12.58 -14.47
C THR A 447 2.19 -13.73 -13.49
N SER A 448 1.02 -14.36 -13.34
CA SER A 448 0.84 -15.48 -12.42
C SER A 448 0.27 -16.70 -13.15
N THR A 449 0.76 -17.89 -12.77
CA THR A 449 0.11 -19.17 -13.11
C THR A 449 -0.92 -19.61 -12.06
N GLY A 450 -1.01 -18.89 -10.95
CA GLY A 450 -2.06 -19.01 -9.95
C GLY A 450 -3.37 -18.36 -10.40
N THR A 451 -4.41 -18.53 -9.59
CA THR A 451 -5.73 -17.94 -9.84
C THR A 451 -5.88 -16.62 -9.10
N SER A 452 -6.58 -15.70 -9.75
CA SER A 452 -7.06 -14.45 -9.20
C SER A 452 -5.97 -13.49 -8.72
N PRO A 453 -4.89 -13.20 -9.50
CA PRO A 453 -3.86 -12.27 -9.07
C PRO A 453 -4.37 -10.83 -8.95
N GLY A 454 -3.87 -10.12 -7.95
CA GLY A 454 -4.00 -8.68 -7.74
C GLY A 454 -2.63 -8.02 -7.60
N VAL A 455 -2.51 -6.79 -8.11
CA VAL A 455 -1.36 -5.93 -7.85
C VAL A 455 -1.84 -4.53 -7.50
N PHE A 456 -1.25 -3.92 -6.49
CA PHE A 456 -1.65 -2.63 -5.92
C PHE A 456 -0.43 -1.74 -5.66
N ILE A 457 -0.56 -0.43 -5.78
CA ILE A 457 0.50 0.55 -5.53
C ILE A 457 0.03 1.59 -4.52
N TYR A 458 0.81 1.80 -3.47
CA TYR A 458 0.51 2.73 -2.37
C TYR A 458 1.61 3.77 -2.17
N ASN A 459 1.22 4.96 -1.72
CA ASN A 459 2.16 6.02 -1.32
C ASN A 459 2.70 5.88 0.12
N ASN A 460 2.19 4.92 0.88
CA ASN A 460 2.63 4.56 2.22
C ASN A 460 2.26 3.09 2.49
N CYS A 461 2.63 2.53 3.64
CA CYS A 461 2.29 1.14 3.95
C CYS A 461 0.75 0.93 3.99
N PRO A 462 0.21 -0.19 3.45
CA PRO A 462 -1.24 -0.38 3.33
C PRO A 462 -2.02 -0.35 4.66
N ASP A 463 -1.41 -0.76 5.78
CA ASP A 463 -2.03 -0.78 7.10
C ASP A 463 -1.73 0.47 7.97
N SER A 464 -1.03 1.46 7.42
CA SER A 464 -0.51 2.56 8.23
C SER A 464 -1.65 3.45 8.75
N SER A 465 -1.93 3.34 10.05
CA SER A 465 -2.91 4.18 10.75
C SER A 465 -2.26 5.35 11.52
N GLY A 466 -0.92 5.48 11.49
CA GLY A 466 -0.17 6.34 12.41
C GLY A 466 0.72 7.45 11.83
N THR A 467 1.07 7.43 10.53
CA THR A 467 2.04 8.39 9.94
C THR A 467 1.44 9.34 8.88
N GLY A 468 0.13 9.24 8.64
CA GLY A 468 -0.59 9.96 7.59
C GLY A 468 -1.53 9.02 6.83
N PRO A 469 -2.48 9.54 6.03
CA PRO A 469 -3.37 8.70 5.23
C PRO A 469 -2.59 7.93 4.16
N THR A 470 -2.88 6.63 4.01
CA THR A 470 -2.41 5.81 2.88
C THR A 470 -3.39 5.94 1.72
N TYR A 471 -2.86 6.25 0.54
CA TYR A 471 -3.63 6.33 -0.70
C TYR A 471 -3.14 5.28 -1.68
N CYS A 472 -4.08 4.61 -2.34
CA CYS A 472 -3.77 3.84 -3.53
C CYS A 472 -3.59 4.76 -4.72
N LEU A 473 -2.65 4.38 -5.58
CA LEU A 473 -2.29 5.10 -6.79
C LEU A 473 -2.56 4.28 -8.06
N GLY A 474 -2.87 2.99 -7.92
CA GLY A 474 -3.14 2.09 -9.02
C GLY A 474 -3.37 0.66 -8.53
N SER A 475 -4.32 -0.03 -9.15
CA SER A 475 -4.54 -1.47 -8.96
C SER A 475 -4.81 -2.15 -10.30
N ALA A 476 -4.51 -3.45 -10.37
CA ALA A 476 -4.90 -4.29 -11.49
C ALA A 476 -5.18 -5.71 -10.99
N GLU A 477 -6.30 -6.26 -11.44
CA GLU A 477 -6.84 -7.54 -10.99
C GLU A 477 -7.23 -8.38 -12.19
N GLY A 478 -7.22 -9.70 -12.04
CA GLY A 478 -7.58 -10.61 -13.12
C GLY A 478 -7.85 -12.00 -12.61
N VAL A 479 -8.49 -12.85 -13.42
CA VAL A 479 -8.83 -14.23 -13.02
C VAL A 479 -7.63 -15.18 -13.17
N THR A 480 -6.83 -15.00 -14.22
CA THR A 480 -5.59 -15.75 -14.49
C THR A 480 -4.68 -14.92 -15.40
N GLY A 481 -3.39 -15.25 -15.46
CA GLY A 481 -2.47 -14.66 -16.44
C GLY A 481 -1.80 -13.38 -15.97
N THR A 482 -1.74 -12.37 -16.84
CA THR A 482 -1.03 -11.11 -16.58
C THR A 482 -2.00 -10.01 -16.20
N VAL A 483 -1.77 -9.38 -15.05
CA VAL A 483 -2.42 -8.13 -14.63
C VAL A 483 -1.42 -6.98 -14.77
N THR A 484 -1.89 -5.81 -15.18
CA THR A 484 -1.01 -4.66 -15.46
C THR A 484 -1.64 -3.36 -15.03
N ILE A 485 -0.91 -2.62 -14.18
CA ILE A 485 -1.16 -1.21 -13.92
C ILE A 485 -0.46 -0.42 -15.02
N ASN A 486 -1.25 0.20 -15.90
CA ASN A 486 -0.75 0.79 -17.14
C ASN A 486 0.22 1.95 -16.92
N SER A 487 -0.08 2.82 -15.96
CA SER A 487 0.71 4.00 -15.62
C SER A 487 0.44 4.46 -14.19
N VAL A 488 1.49 4.76 -13.43
CA VAL A 488 1.42 5.50 -12.15
C VAL A 488 2.60 6.45 -12.06
N THR A 489 2.33 7.70 -11.70
CA THR A 489 3.38 8.71 -11.46
C THR A 489 3.89 8.62 -10.03
N LEU A 490 5.20 8.45 -9.88
CA LEU A 490 5.88 8.43 -8.59
C LEU A 490 6.79 9.65 -8.45
N LEU A 491 6.71 10.35 -7.33
CA LEU A 491 7.48 11.56 -7.04
C LEU A 491 8.85 11.23 -6.46
N ALA A 492 9.88 11.99 -6.85
CA ALA A 492 11.24 11.81 -6.35
C ALA A 492 11.32 11.89 -4.82
N GLY A 493 12.03 10.94 -4.20
CA GLY A 493 12.30 10.92 -2.76
C GLY A 493 11.16 10.39 -1.89
N THR A 494 9.99 10.10 -2.46
CA THR A 494 8.87 9.46 -1.76
C THR A 494 9.00 7.94 -1.87
N THR A 495 8.78 7.21 -0.78
CA THR A 495 8.78 5.74 -0.79
C THR A 495 7.38 5.23 -1.11
N TYR A 496 7.29 4.37 -2.11
CA TYR A 496 6.06 3.70 -2.52
C TYR A 496 6.15 2.20 -2.24
N TYR A 497 4.99 1.57 -2.06
CA TYR A 497 4.88 0.13 -1.84
C TYR A 497 4.07 -0.49 -2.98
N ILE A 498 4.56 -1.61 -3.51
CA ILE A 498 3.86 -2.41 -4.52
C ILE A 498 3.51 -3.73 -3.85
N MET A 499 2.23 -4.06 -3.79
CA MET A 499 1.73 -5.28 -3.18
C MET A 499 1.22 -6.22 -4.26
N VAL A 500 1.62 -7.49 -4.18
CA VAL A 500 1.11 -8.57 -5.03
C VAL A 500 0.37 -9.55 -4.12
N ASP A 501 -0.87 -9.88 -4.47
CA ASP A 501 -1.74 -10.76 -3.69
C ASP A 501 -2.76 -11.49 -4.60
N ASN A 502 -3.78 -12.16 -4.03
CA ASN A 502 -4.82 -12.90 -4.71
C ASN A 502 -6.16 -12.95 -3.94
N LEU A 503 -7.25 -13.24 -4.67
CA LEU A 503 -8.64 -13.31 -4.13
C LEU A 503 -8.93 -14.44 -3.12
N VAL A 504 -7.96 -15.30 -2.83
CA VAL A 504 -8.24 -16.54 -2.07
C VAL A 504 -7.74 -16.33 -0.66
N VAL A 505 -8.66 -16.25 0.31
CA VAL A 505 -8.34 -16.04 1.73
C VAL A 505 -7.28 -17.02 2.23
N GLY A 506 -6.12 -16.52 2.64
CA GLY A 506 -4.96 -17.33 3.06
C GLY A 506 -4.38 -18.25 1.97
N GLY A 507 -4.75 -18.03 0.71
CA GLY A 507 -4.19 -18.67 -0.47
C GLY A 507 -2.99 -17.89 -1.00
N SER A 508 -2.12 -18.57 -1.75
CA SER A 508 -0.90 -17.99 -2.30
C SER A 508 -0.80 -18.18 -3.81
N ILE A 509 -0.06 -17.31 -4.50
CA ILE A 509 0.20 -17.42 -5.94
C ILE A 509 1.71 -17.38 -6.26
N PRO A 510 2.18 -18.20 -7.22
CA PRO A 510 3.47 -17.98 -7.88
C PRO A 510 3.34 -16.81 -8.87
N PHE A 511 4.37 -15.97 -8.99
CA PHE A 511 4.33 -14.83 -9.90
C PHE A 511 5.71 -14.39 -10.41
N ASP A 512 5.68 -13.76 -11.58
CA ASP A 512 6.77 -12.95 -12.13
C ASP A 512 6.32 -11.48 -12.10
N ILE A 513 7.24 -10.56 -11.81
CA ILE A 513 6.97 -9.12 -11.78
C ILE A 513 7.93 -8.38 -12.72
N SER A 514 7.38 -7.40 -13.43
CA SER A 514 8.15 -6.41 -14.18
C SER A 514 7.69 -5.00 -13.78
N VAL A 515 8.64 -4.14 -13.44
CA VAL A 515 8.44 -2.72 -13.18
C VAL A 515 9.31 -1.95 -14.17
N SER A 516 8.67 -1.15 -15.01
CA SER A 516 9.35 -0.40 -16.07
C SER A 516 9.06 1.09 -15.95
N SER A 517 10.04 1.92 -16.31
CA SER A 517 9.84 3.36 -16.42
C SER A 517 9.21 3.66 -17.78
N LEU A 518 8.13 4.45 -17.78
CA LEU A 518 7.53 5.03 -18.98
C LEU A 518 8.13 6.40 -19.34
N GLY A 519 9.09 6.87 -18.54
CA GLY A 519 9.73 8.18 -18.70
C GLY A 519 9.31 9.18 -17.62
N THR A 520 9.50 10.46 -17.90
CA THR A 520 9.03 11.55 -17.03
C THR A 520 7.51 11.69 -17.15
N ALA A 521 6.90 12.37 -16.17
CA ALA A 521 5.49 12.72 -16.22
C ALA A 521 5.11 13.49 -17.50
N ASN A 522 3.81 13.47 -17.82
CA ASN A 522 3.24 14.16 -18.98
C ASN A 522 3.70 15.63 -19.01
N THR A 523 4.07 16.16 -20.18
CA THR A 523 4.62 17.52 -20.31
C THR A 523 3.60 18.63 -19.99
N TYR A 524 2.32 18.29 -19.97
CA TYR A 524 1.22 19.24 -19.84
C TYR A 524 0.37 19.06 -18.57
N ASP A 525 0.90 18.32 -17.61
CA ASP A 525 0.27 18.04 -16.30
C ASP A 525 0.35 19.22 -15.31
N ASN A 526 1.02 20.32 -15.68
CA ASN A 526 1.21 21.48 -14.81
C ASN A 526 0.49 22.72 -15.35
N CYS A 527 -0.19 23.46 -14.47
CA CYS A 527 -0.85 24.71 -14.85
C CYS A 527 0.05 25.81 -15.43
N ALA A 528 1.37 25.71 -15.25
CA ALA A 528 2.34 26.62 -15.86
C ALA A 528 2.58 26.31 -17.34
N THR A 529 2.36 25.06 -17.77
CA THR A 529 2.60 24.56 -19.13
C THR A 529 1.39 23.81 -19.70
N PRO A 530 0.18 24.37 -19.67
CA PRO A 530 -1.02 23.68 -20.15
C PRO A 530 -1.01 23.51 -21.67
N ILE A 531 -1.70 22.48 -22.16
CA ILE A 531 -1.98 22.28 -23.58
C ILE A 531 -2.75 23.49 -24.11
N ASN A 532 -2.21 24.17 -25.12
CA ASN A 532 -2.87 25.33 -25.71
C ASN A 532 -3.77 24.94 -26.89
N LEU A 533 -5.08 24.98 -26.69
CA LEU A 533 -6.10 24.73 -27.71
C LEU A 533 -6.28 25.91 -28.69
N GLY A 534 -5.61 27.03 -28.45
CA GLY A 534 -5.68 28.22 -29.31
C GLY A 534 -6.87 29.12 -29.00
N SER A 535 -7.36 29.82 -30.03
CA SER A 535 -8.51 30.73 -29.92
C SER A 535 -9.81 30.05 -30.35
N ILE A 536 -10.83 30.08 -29.49
CA ILE A 536 -12.15 29.50 -29.75
C ILE A 536 -13.04 30.58 -30.36
N SER A 537 -13.54 30.31 -31.56
CA SER A 537 -14.39 31.23 -32.32
C SER A 537 -15.87 30.96 -32.09
N ASN A 538 -16.73 31.93 -32.41
CA ASN A 538 -18.17 31.70 -32.43
C ASN A 538 -18.55 30.78 -33.59
N GLY A 539 -19.48 29.83 -33.38
CA GLY A 539 -19.87 28.82 -34.38
C GLY A 539 -18.91 27.63 -34.48
N GLN A 540 -18.10 27.38 -33.46
CA GLN A 540 -17.22 26.22 -33.41
C GLN A 540 -18.02 24.94 -33.18
N SER A 541 -17.88 23.96 -34.08
CA SER A 541 -18.45 22.63 -33.89
C SER A 541 -17.63 21.80 -32.90
N CYS A 542 -18.29 20.88 -32.19
CA CYS A 542 -17.62 19.89 -31.34
C CYS A 542 -16.78 18.94 -32.21
N VAL A 543 -15.46 18.95 -31.98
CA VAL A 543 -14.52 17.97 -32.52
C VAL A 543 -13.74 17.40 -31.34
N PHE A 544 -14.02 16.14 -30.99
CA PHE A 544 -13.34 15.45 -29.90
C PHE A 544 -11.86 15.24 -30.21
N GLN A 545 -11.03 15.58 -29.23
CA GLN A 545 -9.59 15.32 -29.24
C GLN A 545 -9.21 14.53 -27.99
N THR A 546 -8.38 13.52 -28.17
CA THR A 546 -7.93 12.64 -27.09
C THR A 546 -6.78 13.24 -26.30
N TYR A 547 -6.92 13.22 -24.98
CA TYR A 547 -5.90 13.55 -24.00
C TYR A 547 -5.86 12.44 -22.94
N SER A 548 -4.94 12.53 -21.99
CA SER A 548 -4.78 11.50 -20.98
C SER A 548 -4.40 12.07 -19.64
N THR A 549 -4.96 11.47 -18.58
CA THR A 549 -4.49 11.64 -17.21
C THR A 549 -3.38 10.64 -16.85
N GLU A 550 -3.13 9.64 -17.70
CA GLU A 550 -2.01 8.70 -17.52
C GLU A 550 -0.68 9.46 -17.38
N CYS A 551 0.12 9.06 -16.40
CA CYS A 551 1.42 9.68 -16.12
C CYS A 551 1.36 11.17 -15.72
N SER A 552 0.20 11.70 -15.32
CA SER A 552 0.10 13.08 -14.81
C SER A 552 0.62 13.15 -13.37
N THR A 553 1.36 14.20 -13.01
CA THR A 553 1.68 14.49 -11.61
C THR A 553 0.50 15.17 -10.92
N PRO A 554 0.34 14.99 -9.60
CA PRO A 554 -0.62 15.79 -8.85
C PRO A 554 -0.08 17.21 -8.66
N SER A 555 -0.94 18.21 -8.89
CA SER A 555 -0.71 19.56 -8.40
C SER A 555 -0.43 19.57 -6.89
N ALA A 556 0.58 20.33 -6.46
CA ALA A 556 0.94 20.40 -5.05
C ALA A 556 -0.18 21.00 -4.19
N VAL A 557 -0.34 20.45 -2.97
CA VAL A 557 -1.42 20.83 -2.04
C VAL A 557 -1.53 22.35 -1.89
N GLY A 558 -2.73 22.89 -2.10
CA GLY A 558 -3.05 24.30 -1.92
C GLY A 558 -2.46 25.28 -2.94
N THR A 559 -1.82 24.80 -4.01
CA THR A 559 -1.29 25.68 -5.09
C THR A 559 -2.35 26.08 -6.11
N VAL A 560 -3.38 25.27 -6.27
CA VAL A 560 -4.56 25.51 -7.12
C VAL A 560 -5.79 25.40 -6.23
N PRO A 561 -6.78 26.30 -6.33
CA PRO A 561 -8.02 26.17 -5.58
C PRO A 561 -8.66 24.80 -5.82
N VAL A 562 -9.02 24.07 -4.77
CA VAL A 562 -9.72 22.79 -4.90
C VAL A 562 -11.12 23.04 -5.47
N PRO A 563 -11.52 22.36 -6.56
CA PRO A 563 -12.83 22.55 -7.18
C PRO A 563 -14.00 22.35 -6.19
N SER A 564 -14.95 23.28 -6.19
CA SER A 564 -16.11 23.26 -5.28
C SER A 564 -17.12 22.13 -5.53
N CYS A 565 -17.11 21.53 -6.71
CA CYS A 565 -17.95 20.39 -7.10
C CYS A 565 -17.39 19.05 -6.61
N ILE A 566 -16.22 19.05 -5.95
CA ILE A 566 -15.66 17.83 -5.35
C ILE A 566 -16.19 17.70 -3.92
N ASN A 567 -16.76 16.54 -3.61
CA ASN A 567 -17.04 16.17 -2.23
C ASN A 567 -15.76 15.67 -1.53
N THR A 568 -15.04 16.58 -0.88
CA THR A 568 -13.81 16.26 -0.12
C THR A 568 -14.05 15.43 1.15
N SER A 569 -15.31 15.21 1.55
CA SER A 569 -15.67 14.48 2.78
C SER A 569 -15.96 12.99 2.57
N ALA A 570 -16.10 12.54 1.32
CA ALA A 570 -16.29 11.12 0.98
C ALA A 570 -14.94 10.45 0.66
N VAL A 571 -14.10 10.27 1.69
CA VAL A 571 -12.92 9.40 1.62
C VAL A 571 -13.41 7.93 1.69
N PRO A 572 -12.86 6.98 0.90
CA PRO A 572 -11.59 7.02 0.19
C PRO A 572 -11.64 7.40 -1.32
N SER A 573 -12.80 7.37 -1.96
CA SER A 573 -12.94 7.31 -3.42
C SER A 573 -13.20 8.65 -4.13
N ASN A 574 -12.42 9.69 -3.83
CA ASN A 574 -12.57 11.02 -4.46
C ASN A 574 -11.20 11.64 -4.81
N PHE A 575 -11.23 12.74 -5.56
CA PHE A 575 -10.05 13.55 -5.82
C PHE A 575 -9.35 13.93 -4.51
N ILE A 576 -8.05 13.68 -4.45
CA ILE A 576 -7.21 13.98 -3.30
C ILE A 576 -6.18 15.02 -3.73
N ASP A 577 -6.27 16.22 -3.14
CA ASP A 577 -5.33 17.31 -3.41
C ASP A 577 -3.89 16.88 -3.05
N GLY A 578 -2.95 17.05 -3.98
CA GLY A 578 -1.58 16.58 -3.83
C GLY A 578 -1.33 15.10 -4.13
N VAL A 579 -2.34 14.32 -4.53
CA VAL A 579 -2.21 12.87 -4.81
C VAL A 579 -2.80 12.48 -6.16
N THR A 580 -4.01 12.93 -6.49
CA THR A 580 -4.65 12.65 -7.78
C THR A 580 -3.94 13.45 -8.89
N GLY A 581 -3.43 12.75 -9.90
CA GLY A 581 -2.82 13.37 -11.08
C GLY A 581 -3.86 14.16 -11.89
N ASP A 582 -3.45 15.29 -12.45
CA ASP A 582 -4.33 16.19 -13.19
C ASP A 582 -3.68 16.71 -14.48
N GLU A 583 -4.49 16.85 -15.53
CA GLU A 583 -4.08 17.32 -16.85
C GLU A 583 -4.63 18.74 -17.09
N TRP A 584 -3.81 19.61 -17.69
CA TRP A 584 -4.16 21.02 -17.89
C TRP A 584 -4.23 21.42 -19.36
N LEU A 585 -5.36 22.00 -19.75
CA LEU A 585 -5.59 22.61 -21.05
C LEU A 585 -5.88 24.11 -20.90
N ARG A 586 -5.71 24.89 -21.96
CA ARG A 586 -6.11 26.30 -22.01
C ARG A 586 -6.62 26.71 -23.37
N PHE A 587 -7.47 27.72 -23.39
CA PHE A 587 -7.93 28.38 -24.62
C PHE A 587 -8.20 29.87 -24.40
N THR A 588 -8.24 30.66 -25.47
CA THR A 588 -8.66 32.07 -25.43
C THR A 588 -9.96 32.25 -26.19
N ALA A 589 -10.96 32.87 -25.57
CA ALA A 589 -12.24 33.14 -26.22
C ALA A 589 -12.10 34.29 -27.23
N ALA A 590 -12.57 34.11 -28.46
CA ALA A 590 -12.64 35.16 -29.49
C ALA A 590 -14.06 35.75 -29.65
N PHE A 591 -14.97 35.41 -28.74
CA PHE A 591 -16.35 35.89 -28.69
C PHE A 591 -16.84 35.93 -27.25
N SER A 592 -17.94 36.66 -27.01
CA SER A 592 -18.70 36.56 -25.76
C SER A 592 -20.01 35.83 -26.01
N GLY A 593 -20.38 34.88 -25.15
CA GLY A 593 -21.57 34.04 -25.31
C GLY A 593 -21.44 32.73 -24.54
N ALA A 594 -22.30 31.76 -24.83
CA ALA A 594 -22.24 30.43 -24.24
C ALA A 594 -21.20 29.54 -24.94
N LEU A 595 -20.51 28.72 -24.15
CA LEU A 595 -19.59 27.69 -24.60
C LEU A 595 -19.93 26.38 -23.90
N GLN A 596 -20.08 25.33 -24.68
CA GLN A 596 -20.17 23.97 -24.18
C GLN A 596 -18.79 23.30 -24.22
N ILE A 597 -18.38 22.76 -23.08
CA ILE A 597 -17.19 21.92 -22.93
C ILE A 597 -17.69 20.52 -22.58
N SER A 598 -17.56 19.59 -23.51
CA SER A 598 -18.02 18.21 -23.33
C SER A 598 -16.83 17.28 -23.30
N THR A 599 -16.92 16.24 -22.47
CA THR A 599 -15.95 15.15 -22.48
C THR A 599 -16.63 13.80 -22.68
N GLN A 600 -15.88 12.83 -23.19
CA GLN A 600 -16.28 11.43 -23.31
C GLN A 600 -15.08 10.54 -22.99
N GLN A 601 -15.34 9.28 -22.67
CA GLN A 601 -14.28 8.30 -22.44
C GLN A 601 -13.43 8.11 -23.71
N GLY A 602 -12.11 8.04 -23.55
CA GLY A 602 -11.21 7.79 -24.68
C GLY A 602 -11.31 6.36 -25.21
N SER A 603 -10.85 6.14 -26.44
CA SER A 603 -10.99 4.82 -27.09
C SER A 603 -10.00 3.74 -26.60
N VAL A 604 -8.93 4.12 -25.90
CA VAL A 604 -7.85 3.21 -25.44
C VAL A 604 -7.52 3.51 -23.99
N ASN A 605 -7.63 2.52 -23.10
CA ASN A 605 -7.49 2.71 -21.65
C ASN A 605 -8.32 3.91 -21.13
N PRO A 606 -9.64 3.94 -21.35
CA PRO A 606 -10.46 5.06 -20.90
C PRO A 606 -10.36 5.24 -19.39
N THR A 607 -10.31 6.50 -18.95
CA THR A 607 -10.70 6.80 -17.57
C THR A 607 -12.21 6.54 -17.46
N ALA A 608 -12.63 5.73 -16.50
CA ALA A 608 -14.04 5.36 -16.36
C ALA A 608 -14.88 6.57 -15.93
N ASN A 609 -14.38 7.33 -14.95
CA ASN A 609 -14.96 8.56 -14.44
C ASN A 609 -13.88 9.62 -14.34
N ALA A 610 -14.15 10.80 -14.89
CA ALA A 610 -13.29 11.98 -14.77
C ALA A 610 -14.09 13.12 -14.16
N ALA A 611 -13.42 14.19 -13.77
CA ALA A 611 -14.04 15.45 -13.39
C ALA A 611 -13.23 16.62 -13.98
N MET A 612 -13.88 17.78 -14.13
CA MET A 612 -13.25 18.96 -14.71
C MET A 612 -13.54 20.24 -13.93
N ALA A 613 -12.59 21.17 -13.97
CA ALA A 613 -12.77 22.53 -13.48
C ALA A 613 -12.19 23.53 -14.47
N VAL A 614 -12.90 24.63 -14.66
CA VAL A 614 -12.48 25.77 -15.46
C VAL A 614 -12.05 26.89 -14.54
N TYR A 615 -10.92 27.53 -14.85
CA TYR A 615 -10.36 28.64 -14.09
C TYR A 615 -10.07 29.84 -14.99
N THR A 616 -10.00 31.02 -14.35
CA THR A 616 -9.44 32.25 -14.94
C THR A 616 -8.31 32.78 -14.05
N GLY A 617 -7.45 33.62 -14.61
CA GLY A 617 -6.27 34.17 -13.92
C GLY A 617 -4.97 33.54 -14.39
N THR A 618 -4.03 33.34 -13.46
CA THR A 618 -2.70 32.75 -13.74
C THR A 618 -2.40 31.62 -12.75
N CYS A 619 -1.60 30.63 -13.16
CA CYS A 619 -1.17 29.52 -12.31
C CYS A 619 -0.59 30.03 -10.97
N GLY A 620 -1.09 29.51 -9.85
CA GLY A 620 -0.80 29.98 -8.48
C GLY A 620 -1.69 31.13 -7.96
N ALA A 621 -2.55 31.71 -8.80
CA ALA A 621 -3.50 32.77 -8.46
C ALA A 621 -4.80 32.63 -9.26
N PHE A 622 -5.24 31.39 -9.48
CA PHE A 622 -6.48 31.12 -10.19
C PHE A 622 -7.71 31.44 -9.36
N THR A 623 -8.78 31.81 -10.05
CA THR A 623 -10.15 31.81 -9.52
C THR A 623 -10.94 30.74 -10.26
N GLN A 624 -11.55 29.81 -9.53
CA GLN A 624 -12.44 28.82 -10.12
C GLN A 624 -13.61 29.53 -10.78
N TYR A 625 -13.86 29.19 -12.04
CA TYR A 625 -14.91 29.75 -12.86
C TYR A 625 -16.16 28.85 -12.88
N ALA A 626 -15.95 27.56 -13.14
CA ALA A 626 -16.97 26.53 -13.11
C ALA A 626 -16.29 25.19 -12.82
N CYS A 627 -17.03 24.20 -12.37
CA CYS A 627 -16.52 22.84 -12.34
C CYS A 627 -17.69 21.85 -12.38
N ASP A 628 -17.41 20.66 -12.89
CA ASP A 628 -18.36 19.57 -12.98
C ASP A 628 -17.65 18.26 -12.65
N TYR A 629 -18.37 17.39 -11.95
CA TYR A 629 -17.85 16.11 -11.52
C TYR A 629 -18.14 15.01 -12.52
N ASN A 630 -19.38 14.84 -13.01
CA ASN A 630 -19.74 13.68 -13.83
C ASN A 630 -21.09 13.84 -14.56
N SER A 631 -21.51 15.07 -14.88
CA SER A 631 -22.84 15.32 -15.45
C SER A 631 -23.01 14.90 -16.92
N GLY A 632 -21.92 14.55 -17.59
CA GLY A 632 -21.91 14.06 -18.97
C GLY A 632 -22.12 12.55 -19.09
N THR A 633 -21.91 12.03 -20.31
CA THR A 633 -22.11 10.61 -20.62
C THR A 633 -21.04 9.72 -19.99
N ASN A 634 -21.43 8.54 -19.50
CA ASN A 634 -20.52 7.53 -18.92
C ASN A 634 -19.63 8.09 -17.79
N GLY A 635 -20.18 8.92 -16.89
CA GLY A 635 -19.45 9.44 -15.73
C GLY A 635 -18.38 10.49 -16.06
N MET A 636 -18.43 11.05 -17.27
CA MET A 636 -17.51 12.10 -17.73
C MET A 636 -18.10 13.48 -17.48
N PRO A 637 -17.28 14.52 -17.24
CA PRO A 637 -17.80 15.84 -16.93
C PRO A 637 -18.28 16.59 -18.18
N SER A 638 -19.26 17.49 -18.00
CA SER A 638 -19.81 18.35 -19.05
C SER A 638 -20.14 19.72 -18.47
N LEU A 639 -19.73 20.79 -19.14
CA LEU A 639 -19.91 22.17 -18.66
C LEU A 639 -20.46 23.09 -19.73
N SER A 640 -21.59 23.74 -19.43
CA SER A 640 -22.09 24.92 -20.14
C SER A 640 -21.67 26.16 -19.37
N ILE A 641 -20.85 27.01 -19.98
CA ILE A 641 -20.33 28.21 -19.32
C ILE A 641 -20.46 29.46 -20.20
N PRO A 642 -20.74 30.64 -19.61
CA PRO A 642 -20.56 31.89 -20.31
C PRO A 642 -19.06 32.16 -20.50
N ILE A 643 -18.69 32.76 -21.63
CA ILE A 643 -17.33 33.20 -21.89
C ILE A 643 -17.30 34.65 -22.36
N ASN A 644 -16.17 35.31 -22.15
CA ASN A 644 -15.95 36.70 -22.53
C ASN A 644 -14.81 36.81 -23.55
N ASN A 645 -15.05 37.59 -24.61
CA ASN A 645 -14.05 37.83 -25.65
C ASN A 645 -12.74 38.37 -25.06
N GLY A 646 -11.61 37.77 -25.48
CA GLY A 646 -10.26 38.11 -25.05
C GLY A 646 -9.82 37.48 -23.72
N VAL A 647 -10.70 36.76 -23.02
CA VAL A 647 -10.36 36.07 -21.77
C VAL A 647 -9.75 34.70 -22.06
N THR A 648 -8.68 34.37 -21.35
CA THR A 648 -8.06 33.03 -21.35
C THR A 648 -8.63 32.20 -20.21
N TYR A 649 -9.06 30.99 -20.54
CA TYR A 649 -9.61 30.00 -19.63
C TYR A 649 -8.67 28.81 -19.54
N TYR A 650 -8.56 28.23 -18.36
CA TYR A 650 -7.75 27.05 -18.07
C TYR A 650 -8.68 25.92 -17.64
N VAL A 651 -8.58 24.76 -18.29
CA VAL A 651 -9.36 23.57 -18.00
C VAL A 651 -8.46 22.56 -17.31
N ARG A 652 -8.79 22.19 -16.09
CA ARG A 652 -8.15 21.14 -15.30
C ARG A 652 -9.03 19.90 -15.39
N VAL A 653 -8.47 18.76 -15.76
CA VAL A 653 -9.18 17.48 -15.84
C VAL A 653 -8.43 16.44 -15.02
N TRP A 654 -9.15 15.64 -14.23
CA TRP A 654 -8.58 14.59 -13.40
C TRP A 654 -9.49 13.37 -13.39
N SER A 655 -8.96 12.19 -13.08
CA SER A 655 -9.76 11.00 -12.81
C SER A 655 -10.41 11.11 -11.44
N GLU A 656 -11.61 10.54 -11.26
CA GLU A 656 -12.36 10.58 -9.98
C GLU A 656 -11.51 10.20 -8.76
N ASN A 657 -10.59 9.25 -8.92
CA ASN A 657 -9.64 8.82 -7.91
C ASN A 657 -8.23 8.61 -8.53
N PRO A 658 -7.15 8.58 -7.71
CA PRO A 658 -5.78 8.45 -8.22
C PRO A 658 -5.50 7.20 -9.06
N GLU A 659 -6.22 6.09 -8.80
CA GLU A 659 -6.03 4.80 -9.45
C GLU A 659 -6.74 4.66 -10.81
N SER A 660 -7.74 5.50 -11.11
CA SER A 660 -8.54 5.42 -12.36
C SER A 660 -8.01 6.28 -13.50
N GLN A 661 -6.69 6.51 -13.55
CA GLN A 661 -6.06 7.25 -14.65
C GLN A 661 -6.31 6.58 -16.00
N GLY A 662 -6.46 7.40 -17.04
CA GLY A 662 -6.75 6.91 -18.38
C GLY A 662 -6.93 8.04 -19.39
N THR A 663 -7.31 7.66 -20.60
CA THR A 663 -7.60 8.61 -21.68
C THR A 663 -9.02 9.15 -21.61
N PHE A 664 -9.18 10.39 -22.06
CA PHE A 664 -10.46 11.06 -22.24
C PHE A 664 -10.43 11.89 -23.52
N ASP A 665 -11.57 12.03 -24.18
CA ASP A 665 -11.71 13.00 -25.25
C ASP A 665 -12.44 14.24 -24.75
N ILE A 666 -12.01 15.42 -25.19
CA ILE A 666 -12.67 16.70 -24.90
C ILE A 666 -12.99 17.44 -26.20
N CYS A 667 -14.12 18.14 -26.23
CA CYS A 667 -14.46 19.07 -27.30
C CYS A 667 -15.04 20.37 -26.74
N LEU A 668 -14.85 21.45 -27.51
CA LEU A 668 -15.41 22.77 -27.22
C LEU A 668 -16.35 23.16 -28.36
N GLN A 669 -17.59 23.52 -28.03
CA GLN A 669 -18.64 23.88 -28.98
C GLN A 669 -19.26 25.23 -28.62
N SER A 670 -19.50 26.07 -29.64
CA SER A 670 -20.17 27.36 -29.49
C SER A 670 -21.29 27.54 -30.51
N ALA A 671 -22.15 28.54 -30.33
CA ALA A 671 -23.40 28.70 -31.09
C ALA A 671 -24.29 27.44 -31.08
N CYS A 672 -24.27 26.71 -29.96
CA CYS A 672 -25.07 25.52 -29.72
C CYS A 672 -26.34 25.80 -28.89
N SER A 673 -26.63 27.07 -28.61
CA SER A 673 -27.78 27.46 -27.79
C SER A 673 -29.10 27.00 -28.43
N PRO A 674 -30.02 26.42 -27.65
CA PRO A 674 -31.32 26.02 -28.16
C PRO A 674 -32.12 27.24 -28.64
N PRO A 675 -33.10 27.07 -29.55
CA PRO A 675 -33.89 28.19 -30.09
C PRO A 675 -34.62 29.02 -29.04
N ASN A 676 -34.88 28.43 -27.86
CA ASN A 676 -35.57 29.04 -26.74
C ASN A 676 -34.64 29.47 -25.60
N ASP A 677 -33.35 29.66 -25.88
CA ASP A 677 -32.38 30.31 -24.97
C ASP A 677 -32.87 31.69 -24.51
N LEU A 678 -33.53 32.46 -25.39
CA LEU A 678 -33.99 33.82 -25.06
C LEU A 678 -35.49 33.86 -24.70
N PRO A 679 -35.94 34.79 -23.82
CA PRO A 679 -37.35 34.95 -23.47
C PRO A 679 -38.28 35.17 -24.67
N CYS A 680 -37.79 35.82 -25.73
CA CYS A 680 -38.54 36.00 -26.97
C CYS A 680 -38.62 34.75 -27.85
N GLY A 681 -37.67 33.84 -27.70
CA GLY A 681 -37.66 32.51 -28.32
C GLY A 681 -38.52 31.49 -27.56
N ALA A 682 -39.18 31.89 -26.47
CA ALA A 682 -39.93 30.99 -25.60
C ALA A 682 -40.91 30.08 -26.37
N VAL A 683 -40.80 28.77 -26.14
CA VAL A 683 -41.64 27.74 -26.75
C VAL A 683 -43.05 27.82 -26.16
N LEU A 684 -44.06 27.85 -27.03
CA LEU A 684 -45.46 27.81 -26.59
C LEU A 684 -45.80 26.41 -26.07
N LEU A 685 -46.24 26.34 -24.82
CA LEU A 685 -46.73 25.14 -24.15
C LEU A 685 -48.23 25.31 -23.84
N PRO A 686 -49.12 24.66 -24.62
CA PRO A 686 -50.56 24.71 -24.36
C PRO A 686 -50.92 24.15 -22.99
N ILE A 687 -52.04 24.60 -22.41
CA ILE A 687 -52.58 24.00 -21.17
C ILE A 687 -52.89 22.51 -21.41
N GLY A 688 -52.39 21.66 -20.51
CA GLY A 688 -52.43 20.20 -20.63
C GLY A 688 -51.28 19.61 -21.45
N GLY A 689 -50.40 20.45 -22.03
CA GLY A 689 -49.27 20.01 -22.85
C GLY A 689 -48.04 19.67 -22.01
N THR A 690 -47.31 18.65 -22.46
CA THR A 690 -45.97 18.28 -22.00
C THR A 690 -44.99 18.38 -23.16
N THR A 691 -43.78 18.87 -22.90
CA THR A 691 -42.70 18.88 -23.91
C THR A 691 -41.35 18.65 -23.25
N THR A 692 -40.37 18.20 -24.04
CA THR A 692 -38.99 18.02 -23.59
C THR A 692 -38.16 19.28 -23.84
N GLY A 693 -37.13 19.46 -23.03
CA GLY A 693 -36.20 20.58 -23.08
C GLY A 693 -34.80 20.15 -22.67
N PHE A 694 -33.82 21.00 -22.98
CA PHE A 694 -32.50 20.93 -22.40
C PHE A 694 -31.95 22.35 -22.27
N ASN A 695 -31.11 22.57 -21.26
CA ASN A 695 -30.58 23.90 -20.96
C ASN A 695 -29.07 24.05 -21.22
N ILE A 696 -28.50 23.09 -21.95
CA ILE A 696 -27.09 23.04 -22.33
C ILE A 696 -26.77 24.15 -23.35
N CYS A 697 -25.60 24.79 -23.21
CA CYS A 697 -25.08 25.83 -24.11
C CYS A 697 -25.95 27.10 -24.17
N THR A 698 -26.62 27.44 -23.07
CA THR A 698 -27.48 28.63 -22.93
C THR A 698 -26.75 29.81 -22.31
N SER A 699 -27.32 31.01 -22.42
CA SER A 699 -26.71 32.25 -21.93
C SER A 699 -27.68 33.11 -21.13
N ALA A 700 -27.17 33.91 -20.19
CA ALA A 700 -27.98 34.88 -19.44
C ALA A 700 -28.37 36.14 -20.24
N THR A 701 -28.27 36.11 -21.57
CA THR A 701 -28.31 37.31 -22.40
C THR A 701 -29.74 37.82 -22.54
N SER A 702 -29.99 39.09 -22.23
CA SER A 702 -31.33 39.71 -22.35
C SER A 702 -32.42 39.08 -21.47
N GLU A 703 -32.02 38.43 -20.38
CA GLU A 703 -32.91 37.80 -19.42
C GLU A 703 -33.10 38.64 -18.15
N PRO A 704 -34.21 38.49 -17.41
CA PRO A 704 -34.31 39.00 -16.05
C PRO A 704 -33.11 38.54 -15.20
N PRO A 705 -32.52 39.41 -14.38
CA PRO A 705 -31.45 39.02 -13.45
C PRO A 705 -31.89 37.86 -12.55
N ASN A 706 -31.02 36.86 -12.39
CA ASN A 706 -31.25 35.66 -11.58
C ASN A 706 -32.50 34.85 -12.02
N SER A 707 -32.78 34.83 -13.33
CA SER A 707 -33.87 34.03 -13.89
C SER A 707 -33.74 32.58 -13.45
N ALA A 708 -34.82 32.04 -12.88
CA ALA A 708 -34.89 30.67 -12.37
C ALA A 708 -33.87 30.33 -11.27
N GLN A 709 -33.23 31.31 -10.61
CA GLN A 709 -32.34 31.06 -9.46
C GLN A 709 -33.08 31.30 -8.14
N CYS A 710 -33.86 30.32 -7.73
CA CYS A 710 -34.86 30.44 -6.67
C CYS A 710 -34.31 30.35 -5.26
N ILE A 711 -33.52 29.30 -5.02
CA ILE A 711 -32.99 28.93 -3.71
C ILE A 711 -31.46 29.00 -3.75
N SER A 712 -30.85 28.51 -4.83
CA SER A 712 -29.41 28.47 -5.02
C SER A 712 -28.99 29.17 -6.33
N GLY A 713 -28.09 30.15 -6.22
CA GLY A 713 -27.51 30.83 -7.37
C GLY A 713 -26.33 30.05 -7.96
N GLY A 714 -26.02 30.31 -9.23
CA GLY A 714 -24.86 29.75 -9.94
C GLY A 714 -24.76 30.29 -11.36
N THR A 715 -24.22 29.49 -12.29
CA THR A 715 -24.20 29.87 -13.70
C THR A 715 -25.62 29.79 -14.26
N ILE A 716 -26.14 30.91 -14.77
CA ILE A 716 -27.47 30.97 -15.40
C ILE A 716 -27.41 30.22 -16.72
N ASN A 717 -28.16 29.11 -16.79
CA ASN A 717 -28.33 28.31 -17.99
C ASN A 717 -29.83 28.17 -18.28
N THR A 718 -30.55 29.28 -18.51
CA THR A 718 -32.02 29.17 -18.64
C THR A 718 -32.48 28.85 -20.06
N VAL A 719 -33.62 28.18 -20.14
CA VAL A 719 -34.44 28.10 -21.36
C VAL A 719 -35.87 28.51 -21.07
N TRP A 720 -36.53 29.04 -22.09
CA TRP A 720 -37.80 29.72 -21.92
C TRP A 720 -38.97 28.97 -22.56
N TYR A 721 -40.06 28.91 -21.81
CA TYR A 721 -41.37 28.45 -22.25
C TYR A 721 -42.41 29.53 -22.00
N LYS A 722 -43.57 29.42 -22.65
CA LYS A 722 -44.70 30.32 -22.41
C LYS A 722 -46.02 29.60 -22.54
N THR A 723 -47.02 30.05 -21.80
CA THR A 723 -48.39 29.57 -21.92
C THR A 723 -49.38 30.72 -21.93
N VAL A 724 -50.58 30.48 -22.47
CA VAL A 724 -51.70 31.43 -22.37
C VAL A 724 -52.43 31.13 -21.07
N VAL A 725 -52.64 32.15 -20.25
CA VAL A 725 -53.31 32.02 -18.96
C VAL A 725 -54.76 31.55 -19.18
N PRO A 726 -55.20 30.44 -18.57
CA PRO A 726 -56.54 29.89 -18.75
C PRO A 726 -57.61 30.78 -18.08
N ALA A 727 -58.88 30.48 -18.34
CA ALA A 727 -60.02 31.22 -17.79
C ALA A 727 -60.06 31.23 -16.25
N SER A 728 -59.43 30.25 -15.60
CA SER A 728 -59.31 30.18 -14.14
C SER A 728 -58.39 31.26 -13.53
N GLY A 729 -57.53 31.90 -14.34
CA GLY A 729 -56.49 32.81 -13.86
C GLY A 729 -55.39 32.11 -13.05
N GLN A 730 -55.26 30.79 -13.17
CA GLN A 730 -54.29 29.96 -12.44
C GLN A 730 -53.57 28.99 -13.37
N VAL A 731 -52.26 28.85 -13.19
CA VAL A 731 -51.41 27.97 -13.98
C VAL A 731 -50.54 27.16 -13.03
N HIS A 732 -50.52 25.84 -13.18
CA HIS A 732 -49.67 24.94 -12.41
C HIS A 732 -48.64 24.29 -13.34
N ILE A 733 -47.37 24.50 -13.02
CA ILE A 733 -46.21 24.13 -13.84
C ILE A 733 -45.44 23.07 -13.08
N ARG A 734 -44.97 22.03 -13.78
CA ARG A 734 -44.07 21.04 -13.20
C ARG A 734 -43.01 20.62 -14.20
N THR A 735 -41.78 20.41 -13.73
CA THR A 735 -40.72 19.76 -14.49
C THR A 735 -40.55 18.30 -14.09
N HIS A 736 -40.05 17.50 -15.03
CA HIS A 736 -39.61 16.13 -14.82
C HIS A 736 -38.12 16.02 -15.15
N PRO A 737 -37.26 15.70 -14.17
CA PRO A 737 -35.83 15.57 -14.38
C PRO A 737 -35.52 14.44 -15.36
N LEU A 738 -34.62 14.70 -16.31
CA LEU A 738 -33.98 13.65 -17.11
C LEU A 738 -32.48 13.65 -16.78
N THR A 739 -31.62 14.15 -17.67
CA THR A 739 -30.20 14.35 -17.31
C THR A 739 -29.95 15.63 -16.51
N LEU A 740 -30.90 16.58 -16.52
CA LEU A 740 -30.90 17.69 -15.57
C LEU A 740 -31.53 17.21 -14.27
N THR A 741 -30.69 16.81 -13.32
CA THR A 741 -31.08 16.00 -12.15
C THR A 741 -31.78 16.76 -11.04
N ASP A 742 -31.69 18.10 -11.05
CA ASP A 742 -32.31 19.02 -10.09
C ASP A 742 -32.62 20.33 -10.82
N THR A 743 -33.91 20.57 -11.05
CA THR A 743 -34.42 21.71 -11.84
C THR A 743 -34.87 22.85 -10.93
N GLN A 744 -34.80 24.08 -11.43
CA GLN A 744 -35.44 25.25 -10.83
C GLN A 744 -36.22 26.05 -11.89
N ILE A 745 -37.42 26.52 -11.55
CA ILE A 745 -38.29 27.28 -12.45
C ILE A 745 -38.73 28.61 -11.86
N GLN A 746 -38.93 29.60 -12.74
CA GLN A 746 -39.47 30.90 -12.36
C GLN A 746 -40.41 31.45 -13.42
N ALA A 747 -41.55 31.96 -12.95
CA ALA A 747 -42.60 32.49 -13.81
C ALA A 747 -42.58 34.01 -13.86
N PHE A 748 -42.82 34.56 -15.05
CA PHE A 748 -42.78 35.99 -15.34
C PHE A 748 -43.95 36.44 -16.21
N THR A 749 -44.29 37.72 -16.11
CA THR A 749 -45.07 38.43 -17.13
C THR A 749 -44.31 39.66 -17.61
N PHE A 750 -44.40 39.95 -18.92
CA PHE A 750 -43.74 41.08 -19.56
C PHE A 750 -44.79 42.04 -20.15
N ALA A 751 -45.12 43.10 -19.42
CA ALA A 751 -46.21 44.02 -19.76
C ALA A 751 -46.04 44.69 -21.15
N SER A 752 -44.81 44.83 -21.65
CA SER A 752 -44.48 45.40 -22.97
C SER A 752 -43.94 44.35 -23.96
N GLY A 753 -44.17 43.06 -23.71
CA GLY A 753 -43.55 41.96 -24.46
C GLY A 753 -42.11 41.65 -24.04
N CYS A 754 -41.58 40.54 -24.55
CA CYS A 754 -40.32 39.92 -24.14
C CYS A 754 -39.04 40.74 -24.46
N SER A 755 -39.08 41.72 -25.36
CA SER A 755 -37.87 42.45 -25.81
C SER A 755 -37.16 43.23 -24.71
N ASN A 756 -37.86 43.55 -23.62
CA ASN A 756 -37.29 44.25 -22.45
C ASN A 756 -37.22 43.35 -21.22
N ALA A 757 -37.25 42.02 -21.37
CA ALA A 757 -37.29 41.08 -20.26
C ALA A 757 -36.16 41.32 -19.23
N ALA A 758 -34.97 41.74 -19.66
CA ALA A 758 -33.86 42.08 -18.77
C ALA A 758 -34.08 43.30 -17.84
N THR A 759 -35.02 44.19 -18.14
CA THR A 759 -35.19 45.46 -17.40
C THR A 759 -36.61 45.68 -16.88
N THR A 760 -37.62 45.13 -17.56
CA THR A 760 -39.03 45.36 -17.24
C THR A 760 -39.78 44.04 -17.20
N TYR A 761 -39.94 43.49 -16.00
CA TYR A 761 -40.59 42.21 -15.76
C TYR A 761 -41.35 42.22 -14.44
N VAL A 762 -42.35 41.34 -14.32
CA VAL A 762 -43.03 41.04 -13.06
C VAL A 762 -42.83 39.57 -12.77
N ASN A 763 -42.11 39.28 -11.68
CA ASN A 763 -41.97 37.94 -11.14
C ASN A 763 -43.33 37.46 -10.58
N LYS A 764 -43.72 36.24 -10.92
CA LYS A 764 -45.00 35.63 -10.52
C LYS A 764 -44.87 34.50 -9.53
N GLY A 765 -43.65 34.08 -9.23
CA GLY A 765 -43.37 32.93 -8.38
C GLY A 765 -42.21 32.15 -8.95
N CYS A 766 -41.60 31.34 -8.09
CA CYS A 766 -40.46 30.53 -8.44
C CYS A 766 -40.35 29.37 -7.45
N ASN A 767 -39.81 28.24 -7.92
CA ASN A 767 -39.67 27.04 -7.13
C ASN A 767 -38.59 26.12 -7.72
N ASP A 768 -37.90 25.36 -6.87
CA ASP A 768 -36.94 24.31 -7.23
C ASP A 768 -37.47 22.91 -6.88
N ASP A 769 -38.20 22.77 -5.78
CA ASP A 769 -38.60 21.46 -5.24
C ASP A 769 -40.10 21.09 -5.39
N GLY A 770 -40.36 19.86 -5.77
CA GLY A 770 -41.69 19.29 -5.99
C GLY A 770 -42.27 18.61 -4.76
N PRO A 771 -43.53 18.17 -4.81
CA PRO A 771 -44.09 17.34 -3.74
C PRO A 771 -43.50 15.92 -3.79
N GLY A 772 -43.01 15.43 -2.65
CA GLY A 772 -42.46 14.07 -2.55
C GLY A 772 -43.55 12.98 -2.50
N CYS A 773 -43.21 11.78 -2.95
CA CYS A 773 -44.08 10.61 -2.90
C CYS A 773 -43.82 9.73 -1.68
N GLY A 774 -44.40 10.08 -0.54
CA GLY A 774 -44.26 9.31 0.70
C GLY A 774 -42.86 9.34 1.33
N GLY A 775 -41.98 10.23 0.89
CA GLY A 775 -40.57 10.37 1.33
C GLY A 775 -39.55 10.40 0.18
N GLY A 776 -40.01 10.22 -1.07
CA GLY A 776 -39.17 10.31 -2.27
C GLY A 776 -38.68 11.71 -2.63
N PHE A 777 -37.84 11.76 -3.67
CA PHE A 777 -37.18 12.98 -4.14
C PHE A 777 -38.11 14.12 -4.44
N THR A 778 -37.61 15.32 -4.17
CA THR A 778 -38.28 16.57 -4.52
C THR A 778 -37.49 17.37 -5.55
N ASP A 779 -36.33 16.90 -6.02
CA ASP A 779 -35.38 17.58 -6.92
C ASP A 779 -35.93 17.80 -8.36
N PHE A 780 -37.13 18.36 -8.46
CA PHE A 780 -37.86 18.73 -9.66
C PHE A 780 -38.82 19.86 -9.31
N SER A 781 -39.01 20.84 -10.17
CA SER A 781 -39.77 22.02 -9.78
C SER A 781 -41.27 21.87 -9.97
N ASP A 782 -42.04 22.39 -9.02
CA ASP A 782 -43.50 22.43 -9.05
C ASP A 782 -44.05 23.82 -8.63
N LEU A 783 -44.60 24.60 -9.55
CA LEU A 783 -45.01 25.97 -9.28
C LEU A 783 -46.47 26.20 -9.66
N ASN A 784 -47.31 26.47 -8.65
CA ASN A 784 -48.67 26.96 -8.86
C ASN A 784 -48.72 28.50 -8.78
N VAL A 785 -49.14 29.13 -9.87
CA VAL A 785 -49.21 30.58 -10.03
C VAL A 785 -50.67 31.01 -10.12
N THR A 786 -51.07 31.92 -9.22
CA THR A 786 -52.46 32.39 -9.11
C THR A 786 -52.59 33.89 -9.34
N GLY A 787 -53.83 34.39 -9.50
CA GLY A 787 -54.10 35.82 -9.71
C GLY A 787 -53.58 36.34 -11.05
N LEU A 788 -53.51 35.47 -12.06
CA LEU A 788 -53.14 35.82 -13.43
C LEU A 788 -54.36 36.35 -14.18
N VAL A 789 -54.14 37.25 -15.14
CA VAL A 789 -55.21 37.78 -16.00
C VAL A 789 -55.49 36.76 -17.11
N PRO A 790 -56.72 36.22 -17.23
CA PRO A 790 -57.05 35.28 -18.29
C PRO A 790 -56.75 35.84 -19.69
N GLY A 791 -56.12 35.04 -20.53
CA GLY A 791 -55.70 35.43 -21.89
C GLY A 791 -54.34 36.13 -21.98
N ASP A 792 -53.73 36.55 -20.86
CA ASP A 792 -52.35 37.02 -20.86
C ASP A 792 -51.36 35.87 -21.15
N THR A 793 -50.11 36.22 -21.41
CA THR A 793 -49.01 35.25 -21.60
C THR A 793 -48.15 35.17 -20.34
N LEU A 794 -48.03 33.97 -19.79
CA LEU A 794 -47.08 33.64 -18.73
C LEU A 794 -45.81 33.09 -19.36
N PHE A 795 -44.64 33.63 -19.01
CA PHE A 795 -43.32 33.13 -19.41
C PHE A 795 -42.72 32.34 -18.27
N ILE A 796 -42.03 31.25 -18.58
CA ILE A 796 -41.48 30.30 -17.63
C ILE A 796 -40.01 30.09 -18.00
N ALA A 797 -39.11 30.51 -17.13
CA ALA A 797 -37.70 30.17 -17.21
C ALA A 797 -37.48 28.84 -16.49
N VAL A 798 -36.69 27.94 -17.10
CA VAL A 798 -36.25 26.67 -16.51
C VAL A 798 -34.73 26.64 -16.51
N ASP A 799 -34.13 26.36 -15.36
CA ASP A 799 -32.68 26.21 -15.18
C ASP A 799 -32.40 25.00 -14.26
N GLY A 800 -31.14 24.67 -14.04
CA GLY A 800 -30.69 23.70 -13.05
C GLY A 800 -30.23 24.34 -11.76
N THR A 801 -30.41 23.66 -10.62
CA THR A 801 -29.94 24.16 -9.32
C THR A 801 -28.41 24.34 -9.34
N GLY A 802 -27.93 25.50 -8.88
CA GLY A 802 -26.51 25.87 -8.97
C GLY A 802 -26.05 26.10 -10.42
N SER A 803 -25.26 25.17 -10.96
CA SER A 803 -24.74 25.23 -12.34
C SER A 803 -25.07 23.96 -13.14
N LEU A 804 -26.04 23.16 -12.67
CA LEU A 804 -26.43 21.93 -13.33
C LEU A 804 -27.04 22.21 -14.70
N THR A 805 -26.71 21.38 -15.67
CA THR A 805 -27.32 21.41 -17.01
C THR A 805 -27.66 20.02 -17.47
N GLY A 806 -28.66 19.90 -18.35
CA GLY A 806 -29.11 18.63 -18.87
C GLY A 806 -30.45 18.74 -19.57
N SER A 807 -31.11 17.60 -19.76
CA SER A 807 -32.46 17.51 -20.31
C SER A 807 -33.51 17.35 -19.21
N PHE A 808 -34.74 17.75 -19.52
CA PHE A 808 -35.91 17.64 -18.65
C PHE A 808 -37.19 17.58 -19.50
N GLU A 809 -38.31 17.29 -18.87
CA GLU A 809 -39.65 17.56 -19.42
C GLU A 809 -40.34 18.67 -18.61
N ILE A 810 -41.28 19.37 -19.23
CA ILE A 810 -42.10 20.38 -18.57
C ILE A 810 -43.56 20.22 -18.98
N THR A 811 -44.43 20.23 -17.98
CA THR A 811 -45.89 20.14 -18.13
C THR A 811 -46.55 21.37 -17.51
N VAL A 812 -47.58 21.88 -18.18
CA VAL A 812 -48.37 22.99 -17.67
C VAL A 812 -49.85 22.66 -17.73
N ILE A 813 -50.55 22.80 -16.61
CA ILE A 813 -51.99 22.57 -16.50
C ILE A 813 -52.71 23.81 -15.95
N ASP A 814 -54.03 23.82 -16.06
CA ASP A 814 -54.86 24.79 -15.32
C ASP A 814 -54.68 24.53 -13.83
N GLY A 815 -54.38 25.58 -13.04
CA GLY A 815 -54.12 25.44 -11.60
C GLY A 815 -55.33 25.01 -10.76
N LEU A 816 -56.51 24.88 -11.35
CA LEU A 816 -57.67 24.23 -10.72
C LEU A 816 -57.75 22.72 -11.00
N THR A 817 -56.91 22.19 -11.90
CA THR A 817 -56.84 20.75 -12.19
C THR A 817 -56.20 20.02 -11.00
N PRO A 818 -56.80 18.95 -10.46
CA PRO A 818 -56.35 18.34 -9.20
C PRO A 818 -55.06 17.52 -9.32
N THR A 819 -54.73 17.04 -10.53
CA THR A 819 -53.57 16.16 -10.77
C THR A 819 -52.96 16.44 -12.14
N PHE A 820 -51.64 16.33 -12.25
CA PHE A 820 -50.96 16.32 -13.54
C PHE A 820 -51.33 15.04 -14.34
N PRO A 821 -51.26 15.09 -15.68
CA PRO A 821 -51.36 13.89 -16.52
C PRO A 821 -50.23 12.90 -16.19
N PRO A 822 -50.47 11.58 -16.34
CA PRO A 822 -49.42 10.59 -16.10
C PRO A 822 -48.25 10.76 -17.08
N VAL A 823 -47.04 10.58 -16.56
CA VAL A 823 -45.79 10.42 -17.29
C VAL A 823 -45.70 8.98 -17.77
N TYR A 824 -45.56 8.82 -19.08
CA TYR A 824 -45.43 7.49 -19.69
C TYR A 824 -44.20 6.76 -19.14
N GLN A 825 -44.28 5.44 -18.98
CA GLN A 825 -43.29 4.57 -18.33
C GLN A 825 -43.03 4.80 -16.85
N GLN A 826 -43.19 6.01 -16.30
CA GLN A 826 -42.89 6.28 -14.88
C GLN A 826 -44.12 6.23 -13.98
N ASP A 827 -45.29 6.51 -14.53
CA ASP A 827 -46.57 6.28 -13.84
C ASP A 827 -47.21 4.98 -14.32
N CYS A 828 -47.93 4.31 -13.42
CA CYS A 828 -48.69 3.10 -13.68
C CYS A 828 -49.70 3.31 -14.82
N LEU A 829 -50.38 4.47 -14.85
CA LEU A 829 -51.26 4.91 -15.94
C LEU A 829 -50.45 5.40 -17.16
N GLY A 830 -49.51 4.57 -17.59
CA GLY A 830 -48.54 4.86 -18.63
C GLY A 830 -47.52 3.73 -18.82
N ALA A 831 -47.72 2.58 -18.16
CA ALA A 831 -46.78 1.47 -18.20
C ALA A 831 -46.45 1.03 -19.63
N GLN A 832 -45.16 0.80 -19.90
CA GLN A 832 -44.73 0.34 -21.22
C GLN A 832 -45.24 -1.07 -21.49
N VAL A 833 -46.02 -1.22 -22.55
CA VAL A 833 -46.46 -2.54 -23.01
C VAL A 833 -45.27 -3.27 -23.66
N LEU A 834 -45.07 -4.53 -23.26
CA LEU A 834 -44.08 -5.44 -23.83
C LEU A 834 -44.79 -6.61 -24.49
N CYS A 835 -44.29 -7.02 -25.66
CA CYS A 835 -44.94 -8.03 -26.49
C CYS A 835 -43.98 -9.12 -26.98
N SER A 836 -42.75 -9.13 -26.50
CA SER A 836 -41.76 -10.14 -26.83
C SER A 836 -40.91 -10.47 -25.61
N THR A 837 -40.10 -11.53 -25.74
CA THR A 837 -39.08 -11.89 -24.75
C THR A 837 -37.74 -11.20 -25.01
N SER A 838 -37.71 -10.21 -25.90
CA SER A 838 -36.49 -9.46 -26.19
C SER A 838 -36.06 -8.67 -24.96
N ASN A 839 -34.75 -8.58 -24.75
CA ASN A 839 -34.23 -7.83 -23.61
C ASN A 839 -34.66 -6.36 -23.69
N VAL A 840 -35.12 -5.82 -22.56
CA VAL A 840 -35.34 -4.38 -22.42
C VAL A 840 -34.07 -3.79 -21.82
N VAL A 841 -33.46 -2.85 -22.53
CA VAL A 841 -32.25 -2.17 -22.09
C VAL A 841 -32.60 -0.73 -21.78
N VAL A 842 -32.47 -0.35 -20.51
CA VAL A 842 -32.46 1.04 -20.06
C VAL A 842 -31.00 1.48 -20.01
N ALA A 843 -30.62 2.44 -20.85
CA ALA A 843 -29.26 2.98 -20.89
C ALA A 843 -29.06 4.05 -19.82
N ASP A 844 -27.80 4.37 -19.51
CA ASP A 844 -27.47 5.43 -18.55
C ASP A 844 -27.96 6.80 -19.05
N PRO A 845 -28.38 7.70 -18.14
CA PRO A 845 -28.35 7.52 -16.69
C PRO A 845 -29.51 6.66 -16.15
N GLY A 846 -30.47 6.21 -16.95
CA GLY A 846 -31.68 5.55 -16.45
C GLY A 846 -32.76 6.54 -16.00
N PHE A 847 -33.84 6.04 -15.38
CA PHE A 847 -34.97 6.87 -14.96
C PHE A 847 -34.71 7.53 -13.60
N ARG A 848 -35.29 8.71 -13.42
CA ARG A 848 -35.24 9.50 -12.19
C ARG A 848 -36.65 9.92 -11.79
N ASN A 849 -36.94 9.90 -10.50
CA ASN A 849 -38.22 10.28 -9.90
C ASN A 849 -39.40 9.34 -10.24
N PHE A 850 -40.54 9.59 -9.60
CA PHE A 850 -41.71 8.68 -9.58
C PHE A 850 -42.77 8.99 -10.64
N GLY A 851 -42.48 9.89 -11.58
CA GLY A 851 -43.49 10.42 -12.50
C GLY A 851 -44.34 11.53 -11.89
N ASN A 852 -45.60 11.65 -12.30
CA ASN A 852 -46.52 12.69 -11.84
C ASN A 852 -47.47 12.23 -10.74
N ILE A 853 -47.65 10.92 -10.60
CA ILE A 853 -48.67 10.30 -9.78
C ILE A 853 -47.97 9.36 -8.79
N CYS A 854 -48.36 9.46 -7.52
CA CYS A 854 -47.98 8.47 -6.53
C CYS A 854 -48.80 7.19 -6.73
N ASP A 855 -48.25 6.22 -7.44
CA ASP A 855 -48.89 4.95 -7.76
C ASP A 855 -48.66 3.88 -6.70
N LEU A 856 -47.52 3.90 -6.00
CA LEU A 856 -47.24 2.95 -4.92
C LEU A 856 -47.90 3.38 -3.60
N PRO A 857 -48.73 2.53 -2.96
CA PRO A 857 -49.33 2.86 -1.67
C PRO A 857 -48.29 2.88 -0.55
N THR A 858 -48.42 3.84 0.37
CA THR A 858 -47.58 3.90 1.57
C THR A 858 -47.77 2.64 2.42
N GLY A 859 -46.68 1.91 2.68
CA GLY A 859 -46.71 0.72 3.54
C GLY A 859 -47.06 -0.60 2.84
N ILE A 860 -46.90 -0.68 1.52
CA ILE A 860 -46.97 -1.96 0.82
C ILE A 860 -45.98 -2.97 1.41
N THR A 861 -46.46 -4.17 1.75
CA THR A 861 -45.63 -5.22 2.35
C THR A 861 -45.09 -6.15 1.26
N CYS A 862 -43.79 -6.13 1.03
CA CYS A 862 -43.09 -7.21 0.34
C CYS A 862 -42.57 -8.22 1.37
N THR A 863 -42.90 -9.50 1.23
CA THR A 863 -42.48 -10.54 2.19
C THR A 863 -41.27 -11.29 1.64
N PHE A 864 -40.08 -10.72 1.79
CA PHE A 864 -38.82 -11.34 1.39
C PHE A 864 -37.64 -10.62 2.07
N PRO A 865 -36.68 -11.32 2.69
CA PRO A 865 -36.71 -11.83 4.09
C PRO A 865 -36.97 -10.79 5.21
N PHE A 866 -37.27 -9.52 4.91
CA PHE A 866 -37.61 -8.48 5.89
C PHE A 866 -38.85 -7.68 5.45
N THR A 867 -39.58 -7.08 6.38
CA THR A 867 -40.72 -6.20 6.07
C THR A 867 -40.28 -4.74 6.18
N PHE A 868 -40.12 -4.07 5.04
CA PHE A 868 -39.86 -2.64 4.98
C PHE A 868 -41.07 -1.92 4.37
N THR A 869 -41.34 -0.70 4.84
CA THR A 869 -42.28 0.21 4.19
C THR A 869 -41.56 0.87 3.02
N GLN A 870 -42.04 0.60 1.82
CA GLN A 870 -41.44 1.06 0.58
C GLN A 870 -42.18 2.27 -0.01
N GLN A 871 -41.47 3.03 -0.84
CA GLN A 871 -41.88 4.29 -1.45
C GLN A 871 -41.61 4.23 -2.95
N GLU A 872 -42.38 4.99 -3.74
CA GLU A 872 -42.09 5.16 -5.16
C GLU A 872 -41.00 6.21 -5.33
N LEU A 873 -39.86 5.82 -5.90
CA LEU A 873 -38.67 6.65 -6.01
C LEU A 873 -38.31 6.87 -7.47
N ASN A 874 -37.44 6.05 -8.04
CA ASN A 874 -37.03 6.11 -9.44
C ASN A 874 -37.77 5.00 -10.20
N SER A 875 -39.08 5.19 -10.41
CA SER A 875 -39.99 4.13 -10.85
C SER A 875 -40.03 3.98 -12.37
N VAL A 876 -40.16 2.73 -12.81
CA VAL A 876 -40.43 2.37 -14.20
C VAL A 876 -41.44 1.22 -14.23
N TRP A 877 -42.50 1.38 -15.01
CA TRP A 877 -43.62 0.48 -15.12
C TRP A 877 -43.68 -0.20 -16.49
N TYR A 878 -43.87 -1.52 -16.47
CA TYR A 878 -44.06 -2.35 -17.63
C TYR A 878 -45.36 -3.16 -17.53
N GLN A 879 -46.03 -3.37 -18.65
CA GLN A 879 -47.18 -4.25 -18.77
C GLN A 879 -46.88 -5.37 -19.76
N PHE A 880 -47.15 -6.62 -19.41
CA PHE A 880 -46.96 -7.75 -20.32
C PHE A 880 -47.96 -8.86 -20.07
N THR A 881 -48.21 -9.68 -21.08
CA THR A 881 -49.09 -10.85 -20.97
C THR A 881 -48.29 -12.14 -21.12
N VAL A 882 -48.43 -13.05 -20.17
CA VAL A 882 -47.76 -14.36 -20.16
C VAL A 882 -48.75 -15.43 -20.60
N ASP A 883 -48.40 -16.19 -21.65
CA ASP A 883 -49.26 -17.21 -22.27
C ASP A 883 -48.67 -18.62 -22.14
N PRO A 884 -49.25 -19.51 -21.29
CA PRO A 884 -48.80 -20.89 -21.14
C PRO A 884 -48.78 -21.71 -22.43
N ALA A 885 -49.56 -21.34 -23.46
CA ALA A 885 -49.57 -22.04 -24.74
C ALA A 885 -48.22 -21.95 -25.47
N LEU A 886 -47.43 -20.89 -25.20
CA LEU A 886 -46.12 -20.69 -25.83
C LEU A 886 -44.99 -21.50 -25.16
N SER A 887 -45.25 -22.14 -24.01
CA SER A 887 -44.26 -22.91 -23.24
C SER A 887 -44.71 -24.34 -22.94
N GLY A 888 -45.57 -24.93 -23.78
CA GLY A 888 -46.02 -26.32 -23.63
C GLY A 888 -47.09 -26.54 -22.55
N GLY A 889 -47.85 -25.49 -22.21
CA GLY A 889 -49.04 -25.56 -21.35
C GLY A 889 -48.84 -25.11 -19.89
N THR A 890 -47.60 -24.86 -19.46
CA THR A 890 -47.26 -24.29 -18.15
C THR A 890 -46.34 -23.09 -18.35
N ALA A 891 -46.73 -21.92 -17.84
CA ALA A 891 -45.89 -20.73 -17.85
C ALA A 891 -45.19 -20.53 -16.51
N ASN A 892 -43.92 -20.17 -16.57
CA ASN A 892 -43.14 -19.68 -15.44
C ASN A 892 -42.78 -18.22 -15.72
N LEU A 893 -43.22 -17.30 -14.86
CA LEU A 893 -42.77 -15.91 -14.92
C LEU A 893 -41.40 -15.80 -14.26
N ALA A 894 -40.37 -15.54 -15.07
CA ALA A 894 -38.98 -15.36 -14.65
C ALA A 894 -38.34 -14.21 -15.42
N PHE A 895 -37.58 -13.36 -14.72
CA PHE A 895 -36.76 -12.35 -15.37
C PHE A 895 -35.55 -12.05 -14.49
N SER A 896 -34.52 -11.44 -15.08
CA SER A 896 -33.41 -10.85 -14.34
C SER A 896 -33.28 -9.38 -14.73
N ALA A 897 -33.07 -8.52 -13.75
CA ALA A 897 -32.70 -7.12 -13.91
C ALA A 897 -31.22 -7.02 -13.50
N THR A 898 -30.35 -6.71 -14.45
CA THR A 898 -28.89 -6.61 -14.24
C THR A 898 -28.44 -5.16 -14.36
N THR A 899 -27.59 -4.71 -13.44
CA THR A 899 -27.09 -3.33 -13.34
C THR A 899 -25.61 -3.32 -12.91
N LEU A 900 -24.98 -2.15 -12.87
CA LEU A 900 -23.62 -1.99 -12.35
C LEU A 900 -23.57 -2.28 -10.83
N PRO A 901 -22.39 -2.61 -10.26
CA PRO A 901 -22.24 -2.76 -8.83
C PRO A 901 -22.74 -1.53 -8.05
N ASN A 902 -23.35 -1.74 -6.88
CA ASN A 902 -23.87 -0.71 -5.94
C ASN A 902 -25.19 -0.02 -6.31
N VAL A 903 -25.94 -0.56 -7.28
CA VAL A 903 -27.32 -0.14 -7.57
C VAL A 903 -28.29 -1.07 -6.84
N ASP A 904 -29.33 -0.50 -6.24
CA ASP A 904 -30.31 -1.24 -5.46
C ASP A 904 -31.65 -1.26 -6.21
N LEU A 905 -31.89 -2.33 -6.97
CA LEU A 905 -33.13 -2.49 -7.74
C LEU A 905 -34.14 -3.32 -6.96
N ASP A 906 -35.23 -2.66 -6.60
CA ASP A 906 -36.42 -3.30 -6.09
C ASP A 906 -37.42 -3.56 -7.22
N PHE A 907 -38.27 -4.56 -7.04
CA PHE A 907 -39.36 -4.76 -7.99
C PHE A 907 -40.62 -5.29 -7.34
N TYR A 908 -41.74 -5.00 -8.02
CA TYR A 908 -43.06 -5.49 -7.68
C TYR A 908 -43.79 -5.96 -8.93
N VAL A 909 -44.50 -7.08 -8.82
CA VAL A 909 -45.30 -7.64 -9.92
C VAL A 909 -46.72 -7.86 -9.43
N TRP A 910 -47.71 -7.34 -10.17
CA TRP A 910 -49.14 -7.55 -9.91
C TRP A 910 -49.79 -8.32 -11.04
N ASP A 911 -50.60 -9.33 -10.70
CA ASP A 911 -51.50 -9.99 -11.66
C ASP A 911 -52.75 -9.12 -11.83
N ILE A 912 -52.90 -8.51 -13.00
CA ILE A 912 -53.99 -7.59 -13.32
C ILE A 912 -55.06 -8.21 -14.21
N THR A 913 -54.98 -9.52 -14.47
CA THR A 913 -55.85 -10.23 -15.43
C THR A 913 -57.35 -10.02 -15.19
N SER A 914 -57.76 -9.83 -13.93
CA SER A 914 -59.16 -9.64 -13.54
C SER A 914 -59.52 -8.21 -13.13
N SER A 915 -58.60 -7.26 -13.28
CA SER A 915 -58.81 -5.86 -12.90
C SER A 915 -59.08 -4.97 -14.11
N SER A 916 -60.15 -4.18 -14.04
CA SER A 916 -60.44 -3.12 -15.02
C SER A 916 -59.85 -1.76 -14.65
N THR A 917 -59.36 -1.61 -13.41
CA THR A 917 -58.75 -0.37 -12.89
C THR A 917 -57.50 -0.70 -12.06
N PRO A 918 -56.47 -1.32 -12.67
CA PRO A 918 -55.34 -1.88 -11.94
C PRO A 918 -54.57 -0.81 -11.14
N CYS A 919 -54.22 0.33 -11.74
CA CYS A 919 -53.45 1.37 -11.06
C CYS A 919 -54.16 1.96 -9.83
N ALA A 920 -55.46 2.25 -9.91
CA ALA A 920 -56.24 2.71 -8.76
C ALA A 920 -56.33 1.63 -7.65
N SER A 921 -56.38 0.36 -8.04
CA SER A 921 -56.38 -0.76 -7.09
C SER A 921 -55.01 -0.96 -6.42
N ILE A 922 -53.92 -0.71 -7.14
CA ILE A 922 -52.56 -0.72 -6.61
C ILE A 922 -52.38 0.46 -5.65
N ALA A 923 -52.68 1.69 -6.07
CA ALA A 923 -52.51 2.91 -5.27
C ALA A 923 -53.34 2.93 -3.97
N SER A 924 -54.48 2.22 -3.94
CA SER A 924 -55.29 2.06 -2.72
C SER A 924 -54.88 0.88 -1.84
N GLY A 925 -53.93 0.05 -2.28
CA GLY A 925 -53.54 -1.20 -1.63
C GLY A 925 -54.56 -2.33 -1.76
N ALA A 926 -55.62 -2.16 -2.57
CA ALA A 926 -56.65 -3.17 -2.79
C ALA A 926 -56.15 -4.38 -3.60
N LEU A 927 -55.07 -4.23 -4.38
CA LEU A 927 -54.42 -5.30 -5.14
C LEU A 927 -53.03 -5.60 -4.58
N SER A 928 -52.85 -6.79 -4.00
CA SER A 928 -51.55 -7.23 -3.47
C SER A 928 -50.60 -7.68 -4.58
N PRO A 929 -49.27 -7.47 -4.44
CA PRO A 929 -48.29 -8.01 -5.39
C PRO A 929 -48.37 -9.54 -5.47
N ALA A 930 -48.32 -10.08 -6.68
CA ALA A 930 -48.16 -11.51 -6.95
C ALA A 930 -46.73 -11.99 -6.65
N ALA A 931 -45.74 -11.11 -6.82
CA ALA A 931 -44.36 -11.31 -6.41
C ALA A 931 -43.67 -9.95 -6.22
N CYS A 932 -42.59 -9.92 -5.45
CA CYS A 932 -41.76 -8.74 -5.25
C CYS A 932 -40.38 -9.15 -4.72
N ASN A 933 -39.40 -8.27 -4.84
CA ASN A 933 -38.11 -8.40 -4.16
C ASN A 933 -37.60 -7.03 -3.75
N ILE A 934 -37.04 -6.95 -2.54
CA ILE A 934 -36.45 -5.75 -1.95
C ILE A 934 -35.06 -6.03 -1.35
N ALA A 935 -34.33 -6.97 -1.95
CA ALA A 935 -33.03 -7.42 -1.46
C ALA A 935 -31.95 -6.36 -1.74
N PRO A 936 -31.24 -5.87 -0.70
CA PRO A 936 -30.34 -4.74 -0.85
C PRO A 936 -29.11 -5.06 -1.72
N ASN A 937 -28.67 -4.07 -2.48
CA ASN A 937 -27.33 -3.95 -3.09
C ASN A 937 -26.86 -5.19 -3.89
N ASN A 938 -27.64 -5.60 -4.88
CA ASN A 938 -27.23 -6.64 -5.82
C ASN A 938 -27.04 -6.06 -7.23
N SER A 939 -25.99 -6.47 -7.94
CA SER A 939 -25.84 -6.15 -9.36
C SER A 939 -26.84 -6.89 -10.25
N THR A 940 -27.63 -7.81 -9.67
CA THR A 940 -28.63 -8.61 -10.38
C THR A 940 -29.73 -9.08 -9.44
N THR A 941 -30.97 -8.70 -9.74
CA THR A 941 -32.20 -9.14 -9.04
C THR A 941 -33.18 -9.77 -10.04
N GLY A 942 -34.26 -10.39 -9.57
CA GLY A 942 -35.39 -10.75 -10.44
C GLY A 942 -36.27 -11.88 -9.93
N LEU A 943 -36.98 -12.53 -10.86
CA LEU A 943 -37.80 -13.71 -10.61
C LEU A 943 -37.18 -14.96 -11.23
N ALA A 944 -37.15 -16.05 -10.47
CA ALA A 944 -36.69 -17.35 -10.95
C ALA A 944 -37.57 -18.50 -10.42
N VAL A 945 -37.49 -19.65 -11.09
CA VAL A 945 -38.08 -20.91 -10.60
C VAL A 945 -37.18 -21.46 -9.51
N GLY A 946 -37.70 -21.55 -8.28
CA GLY A 946 -36.93 -21.89 -7.07
C GLY A 946 -36.10 -20.72 -6.53
N GLY A 947 -36.55 -19.47 -6.72
CA GLY A 947 -35.80 -18.26 -6.35
C GLY A 947 -35.29 -18.27 -4.89
N THR A 948 -34.00 -17.96 -4.73
CA THR A 948 -33.31 -17.77 -3.45
C THR A 948 -32.31 -16.62 -3.57
N GLY A 949 -31.87 -16.03 -2.46
CA GLY A 949 -30.90 -14.93 -2.48
C GLY A 949 -31.48 -13.67 -3.13
N ALA A 950 -30.83 -13.15 -4.17
CA ALA A 950 -31.28 -11.95 -4.91
C ALA A 950 -32.46 -12.20 -5.88
N PHE A 951 -33.00 -13.42 -5.92
CA PHE A 951 -34.16 -13.76 -6.76
C PHE A 951 -35.35 -14.21 -5.91
N SER A 952 -36.54 -13.69 -6.23
CA SER A 952 -37.81 -14.15 -5.65
C SER A 952 -38.43 -15.27 -6.48
N GLN A 953 -39.30 -16.06 -5.87
CA GLN A 953 -40.05 -17.10 -6.57
C GLN A 953 -41.05 -16.46 -7.55
N GLY A 954 -40.91 -16.80 -8.83
CA GLY A 954 -41.83 -16.37 -9.88
C GLY A 954 -43.18 -17.10 -9.89
N PRO A 955 -44.30 -16.46 -10.28
CA PRO A 955 -45.56 -17.17 -10.47
C PRO A 955 -45.45 -18.30 -11.52
N THR A 956 -45.93 -19.50 -11.18
CA THR A 956 -46.10 -20.62 -12.10
C THR A 956 -47.57 -20.95 -12.25
N PHE A 957 -48.07 -21.03 -13.49
CA PHE A 957 -49.48 -21.31 -13.74
C PHE A 957 -49.73 -22.04 -15.07
N THR A 958 -50.89 -22.67 -15.16
CA THR A 958 -51.41 -23.34 -16.36
C THR A 958 -52.75 -22.72 -16.77
N GLY A 959 -53.18 -22.93 -18.02
CA GLY A 959 -54.48 -22.48 -18.51
C GLY A 959 -54.41 -21.17 -19.29
N ALA A 960 -55.35 -20.25 -19.03
CA ALA A 960 -55.50 -19.02 -19.80
C ALA A 960 -54.33 -18.03 -19.59
N PRO A 961 -54.02 -17.17 -20.59
CA PRO A 961 -53.02 -16.11 -20.44
C PRO A 961 -53.34 -15.18 -19.27
N ARG A 962 -52.30 -14.66 -18.64
CA ARG A 962 -52.40 -13.68 -17.55
C ARG A 962 -51.63 -12.40 -17.87
N THR A 963 -52.18 -11.26 -17.53
CA THR A 963 -51.55 -9.95 -17.74
C THR A 963 -51.02 -9.42 -16.42
N TYR A 964 -49.80 -8.89 -16.45
CA TYR A 964 -49.08 -8.39 -15.28
C TYR A 964 -48.65 -6.94 -15.47
N LEU A 965 -48.56 -6.22 -14.36
CA LEU A 965 -47.77 -4.99 -14.24
C LEU A 965 -46.50 -5.31 -13.45
N LEU A 966 -45.37 -4.80 -13.92
CA LEU A 966 -44.08 -4.84 -13.24
C LEU A 966 -43.63 -3.41 -12.98
N LEU A 967 -43.36 -3.09 -11.72
CA LEU A 967 -42.61 -1.91 -11.31
C LEU A 967 -41.16 -2.34 -11.06
N ILE A 968 -40.21 -1.66 -11.69
CA ILE A 968 -38.81 -1.60 -11.27
C ILE A 968 -38.62 -0.27 -10.54
N ASN A 969 -38.17 -0.32 -9.29
CA ASN A 969 -37.93 0.85 -8.45
C ASN A 969 -36.47 0.85 -8.03
N ASN A 970 -35.70 1.82 -8.52
CA ASN A 970 -34.32 1.96 -8.05
C ASN A 970 -34.32 2.72 -6.71
N TRP A 971 -33.98 2.00 -5.64
CA TRP A 971 -33.95 2.51 -4.27
C TRP A 971 -32.75 3.40 -4.01
N ASN A 972 -31.64 3.21 -4.74
CA ASN A 972 -30.50 4.10 -4.61
C ASN A 972 -30.88 5.46 -5.17
N SER A 973 -31.04 6.36 -4.23
CA SER A 973 -31.78 7.57 -4.47
C SER A 973 -30.88 8.57 -5.24
N SER A 974 -29.58 8.60 -4.95
CA SER A 974 -28.60 9.48 -5.59
C SER A 974 -28.07 9.02 -6.94
N ILE A 975 -28.34 7.78 -7.35
CA ILE A 975 -27.72 7.16 -8.53
C ILE A 975 -28.81 6.71 -9.48
N ASN A 976 -28.95 7.42 -10.60
CA ASN A 976 -29.70 6.88 -11.73
C ASN A 976 -28.84 5.73 -12.31
N ALA A 977 -29.46 4.61 -12.68
CA ALA A 977 -28.71 3.49 -13.22
C ALA A 977 -29.37 2.89 -14.46
N ALA A 978 -28.54 2.59 -15.45
CA ALA A 978 -28.85 1.62 -16.48
C ALA A 978 -29.20 0.26 -15.86
N PHE A 979 -30.12 -0.45 -16.50
CA PHE A 979 -30.36 -1.85 -16.23
C PHE A 979 -30.84 -2.58 -17.48
N THR A 980 -30.57 -3.87 -17.53
CA THR A 980 -31.09 -4.76 -18.56
C THR A 980 -32.08 -5.74 -17.94
N LEU A 981 -33.32 -5.74 -18.42
CA LEU A 981 -34.30 -6.79 -18.15
C LEU A 981 -34.15 -7.90 -19.19
N ASN A 982 -33.85 -9.10 -18.71
CA ASN A 982 -33.84 -10.33 -19.49
C ASN A 982 -34.96 -11.25 -19.02
N TRP A 983 -35.88 -11.57 -19.93
CA TRP A 983 -37.11 -12.33 -19.65
C TRP A 983 -36.91 -13.85 -19.55
N GLY A 984 -35.67 -14.34 -19.68
CA GLY A 984 -35.33 -15.75 -19.51
C GLY A 984 -36.26 -16.68 -20.29
N THR A 985 -37.00 -17.53 -19.57
CA THR A 985 -37.96 -18.49 -20.15
C THR A 985 -39.41 -18.02 -20.10
N THR A 986 -39.69 -16.75 -19.77
CA THR A 986 -41.06 -16.25 -19.66
C THR A 986 -41.74 -16.26 -21.03
N PRO A 987 -42.88 -16.93 -21.20
CA PRO A 987 -43.60 -16.95 -22.47
C PRO A 987 -44.45 -15.69 -22.66
N ILE A 988 -43.84 -14.57 -23.06
CA ILE A 988 -44.56 -13.31 -23.32
C ILE A 988 -45.33 -13.41 -24.65
N SER A 989 -46.62 -13.09 -24.60
CA SER A 989 -47.53 -13.12 -25.75
C SER A 989 -47.37 -11.89 -26.65
N THR A 990 -47.38 -12.11 -27.96
CA THR A 990 -47.28 -11.06 -29.00
C THR A 990 -48.64 -10.41 -29.26
N ALA A 991 -49.15 -9.60 -28.34
CA ALA A 991 -50.47 -8.95 -28.49
C ALA A 991 -50.34 -7.47 -28.91
N ALA A 992 -49.96 -7.24 -30.17
CA ALA A 992 -49.78 -5.92 -30.77
C ALA A 992 -51.12 -5.20 -31.08
N SER A 993 -51.85 -4.74 -30.05
CA SER A 993 -52.96 -3.80 -30.26
C SER A 993 -52.50 -2.34 -30.29
N THR A 994 -51.27 -2.09 -29.81
CA THR A 994 -50.68 -0.76 -29.68
C THR A 994 -49.19 -0.81 -30.04
N ALA A 995 -48.70 0.19 -30.77
CA ALA A 995 -47.30 0.44 -31.10
C ALA A 995 -46.88 1.75 -30.43
N ILE A 996 -45.75 1.75 -29.72
CA ILE A 996 -45.29 2.89 -28.93
C ILE A 996 -44.00 3.44 -29.53
N TRP A 997 -43.98 4.74 -29.79
CA TRP A 997 -42.80 5.41 -30.27
C TRP A 997 -41.71 5.50 -29.20
N THR A 998 -40.54 4.94 -29.49
CA THR A 998 -39.32 4.99 -28.68
C THR A 998 -38.23 5.86 -29.32
N GLY A 999 -38.32 6.13 -30.63
CA GLY A 999 -37.35 6.96 -31.37
C GLY A 999 -35.92 6.39 -31.41
N LEU A 1000 -35.76 5.07 -31.22
CA LEU A 1000 -34.47 4.41 -31.04
C LEU A 1000 -33.45 4.69 -32.16
N THR A 1001 -33.89 4.72 -33.41
CA THR A 1001 -33.02 4.78 -34.61
C THR A 1001 -32.97 6.17 -35.24
N ASP A 1002 -34.12 6.79 -35.49
CA ASP A 1002 -34.23 8.05 -36.21
C ASP A 1002 -35.58 8.73 -35.91
N THR A 1003 -35.91 9.82 -36.62
CA THR A 1003 -37.20 10.50 -36.51
C THR A 1003 -38.23 9.96 -37.51
N LEU A 1004 -37.95 8.95 -38.33
CA LEU A 1004 -38.88 8.53 -39.39
C LEU A 1004 -40.00 7.69 -38.80
N PHE A 1005 -41.25 8.17 -38.96
CA PHE A 1005 -42.45 7.44 -38.53
C PHE A 1005 -42.48 6.00 -39.11
N THR A 1006 -41.88 5.78 -40.28
CA THR A 1006 -41.89 4.49 -40.98
C THR A 1006 -40.83 3.49 -40.52
N THR A 1007 -39.89 3.88 -39.67
CA THR A 1007 -38.82 3.00 -39.19
C THR A 1007 -39.36 2.11 -38.07
N SER A 1008 -39.49 0.82 -38.34
CA SER A 1008 -40.14 -0.15 -37.43
C SER A 1008 -39.45 -0.26 -36.06
N THR A 1009 -38.13 -0.09 -36.00
CA THR A 1009 -37.36 -0.14 -34.76
C THR A 1009 -37.64 1.03 -33.82
N ASN A 1010 -38.24 2.13 -34.32
CA ASN A 1010 -38.69 3.23 -33.47
C ASN A 1010 -40.00 2.95 -32.76
N TRP A 1011 -40.68 1.83 -33.01
CA TRP A 1011 -42.00 1.50 -32.45
C TRP A 1011 -41.98 0.42 -31.37
N GLY A 1012 -40.78 0.11 -30.84
CA GLY A 1012 -40.58 -0.85 -29.76
C GLY A 1012 -40.67 -2.31 -30.23
N ASP A 1013 -40.86 -3.23 -29.27
CA ASP A 1013 -40.92 -4.68 -29.51
C ASP A 1013 -42.34 -5.20 -29.77
N CYS A 1014 -43.34 -4.35 -29.58
CA CYS A 1014 -44.76 -4.62 -29.82
C CYS A 1014 -45.21 -4.57 -31.28
N GLY A 1015 -44.31 -4.37 -32.24
CA GLY A 1015 -44.63 -4.46 -33.65
C GLY A 1015 -43.84 -3.48 -34.51
N GLY A 1016 -44.00 -3.60 -35.83
CA GLY A 1016 -43.46 -2.63 -36.78
C GLY A 1016 -44.27 -1.34 -36.83
N THR A 1017 -43.95 -0.50 -37.81
CA THR A 1017 -44.64 0.75 -38.10
C THR A 1017 -46.17 0.63 -37.98
N PRO A 1018 -46.85 1.53 -37.25
CA PRO A 1018 -48.30 1.49 -37.04
C PRO A 1018 -49.07 1.37 -38.36
N ALA A 1019 -50.09 0.53 -38.37
CA ALA A 1019 -50.97 0.29 -39.51
C ALA A 1019 -52.44 0.25 -39.05
N CYS A 1020 -53.38 0.21 -40.00
CA CYS A 1020 -54.81 0.09 -39.71
C CYS A 1020 -55.07 -1.14 -38.83
N GLY A 1021 -55.48 -0.91 -37.57
CA GLY A 1021 -55.77 -1.95 -36.57
C GLY A 1021 -54.90 -1.87 -35.31
N ILE A 1022 -53.79 -1.13 -35.35
CA ILE A 1022 -52.88 -0.89 -34.22
C ILE A 1022 -53.00 0.57 -33.80
N ASP A 1023 -53.14 0.82 -32.51
CA ASP A 1023 -53.11 2.16 -31.92
C ASP A 1023 -51.66 2.64 -31.87
N ALA A 1024 -51.39 3.88 -32.30
CA ALA A 1024 -50.05 4.45 -32.26
C ALA A 1024 -49.97 5.39 -31.06
N ILE A 1025 -49.04 5.16 -30.14
CA ILE A 1025 -48.77 6.07 -29.03
C ILE A 1025 -47.45 6.78 -29.30
N VAL A 1026 -47.49 8.11 -29.43
CA VAL A 1026 -46.29 8.93 -29.59
C VAL A 1026 -46.12 9.77 -28.34
N ASN A 1027 -45.13 9.41 -27.54
CA ASN A 1027 -44.81 10.15 -26.31
C ASN A 1027 -43.63 11.10 -26.56
N PRO A 1028 -43.50 12.16 -25.76
CA PRO A 1028 -42.23 12.86 -25.61
C PRO A 1028 -41.14 11.84 -25.28
N THR A 1029 -40.11 11.78 -26.11
CA THR A 1029 -38.97 10.87 -25.91
C THR A 1029 -37.76 11.69 -25.51
N ALA A 1030 -37.05 11.25 -24.47
CA ALA A 1030 -35.86 11.90 -23.93
C ALA A 1030 -34.73 12.09 -24.96
N ASN A 1031 -34.75 11.32 -26.06
CA ASN A 1031 -33.79 11.43 -27.16
C ASN A 1031 -34.08 12.58 -28.15
N GLY A 1032 -35.16 13.34 -27.95
CA GLY A 1032 -35.56 14.45 -28.84
C GLY A 1032 -35.99 14.02 -30.24
N ARG A 1033 -36.11 12.72 -30.51
CA ARG A 1033 -36.46 12.17 -31.83
C ARG A 1033 -37.96 11.94 -31.93
N GLN A 1034 -38.74 13.01 -31.96
CA GLN A 1034 -40.17 12.92 -32.26
C GLN A 1034 -40.39 12.42 -33.70
N PRO A 1035 -41.46 11.65 -33.97
CA PRO A 1035 -41.70 11.12 -35.30
C PRO A 1035 -42.07 12.21 -36.29
N SER A 1036 -41.38 12.22 -37.42
CA SER A 1036 -41.63 13.02 -38.60
C SER A 1036 -42.44 12.22 -39.61
N VAL A 1037 -43.58 12.77 -39.99
CA VAL A 1037 -44.52 12.18 -40.95
C VAL A 1037 -44.43 12.97 -42.26
N SER A 1038 -43.70 12.46 -43.25
CA SER A 1038 -43.47 13.15 -44.54
C SER A 1038 -44.57 12.92 -45.58
N GLY A 1039 -45.65 12.22 -45.24
CA GLY A 1039 -46.80 11.92 -46.10
C GLY A 1039 -47.95 11.30 -45.30
N SER A 1040 -49.13 11.15 -45.90
CA SER A 1040 -50.31 10.62 -45.19
C SER A 1040 -50.07 9.20 -44.66
N GLN A 1041 -50.33 8.98 -43.38
CA GLN A 1041 -50.28 7.67 -42.71
C GLN A 1041 -51.65 7.32 -42.11
N SER A 1042 -51.97 6.02 -42.08
CA SER A 1042 -53.23 5.52 -41.52
C SER A 1042 -52.97 4.68 -40.28
N VAL A 1043 -53.44 5.18 -39.13
CA VAL A 1043 -53.40 4.48 -37.84
C VAL A 1043 -54.82 4.36 -37.29
N LYS A 1044 -55.06 3.40 -36.39
CA LYS A 1044 -56.39 3.23 -35.78
C LYS A 1044 -56.74 4.43 -34.89
N THR A 1045 -55.83 4.78 -33.99
CA THR A 1045 -55.94 5.92 -33.09
C THR A 1045 -54.55 6.49 -32.80
N LEU A 1046 -54.43 7.82 -32.71
CA LEU A 1046 -53.24 8.56 -32.29
C LEU A 1046 -53.73 9.50 -31.16
N PRO A 1047 -53.31 9.29 -29.89
CA PRO A 1047 -53.78 10.04 -28.72
C PRO A 1047 -53.58 11.56 -28.81
#